data_AF-A0A661TPF8-F1
#
_entry.id   AF-A0A661TPF8-F1
#
_cell.length_a   1.000
_cell.length_b   1.000
_cell.length_c   1.000
_cell.angle_alpha   90.00
_cell.angle_beta   90.00
_cell.angle_gamma   90.00
#
_symmetry.space_group_name_H-M   'P 1'
#
loop_
_entity.id
_entity.type
_entity.pdbx_description
1 polymer ?
#
loop_
_entity_poly.entity_id
_entity_poly.type
_entity_poly.pdbx_seq_one_letter_code
_entity_poly.pdbx_strand_id
1 'polypeptide(L)'
;TTDTVLYMYYGNANVSTDIATTTGVWDSDYLGAWHFNDNANDSAINSYNGTPSGGVTYVNGKIKKGIRTDASTEYINLPVIEVGATYTLSFWSEFPLYNTGSWRTLFQRQGGTYHHILVQSDGQLGIYNGSFYSSGYDIDNLQAGWHYITAVASSGTTKFYIDGSTLAGTSNSVVTEEVSRFGNHDSNQEWGSFDEIRISNTARSADWIATIYNNQDNVADFLSFGPEKGATVEFISIIDPDNGADTDYTSLSDWENAIETDLSVGTTKVFSHSTASGTIPDGSTVVGATSGAVATTTHMTASTTSAQIMLTNIASSTFQSGETVYIEGQATSSIYVILSNAGNWVITTAKCRSSSGSADTEALTIDGWTTTDTTYIKIYTDSSEGYRHSGVYSASAYRIATASPIIINESNVRIEGLQIYQNSDIAAKNAIEIIAEDADSDIRIYQNIIKGSGSFTTNSHVGIKASSSAKIYNNIIYGFNLTDSAGLYLSGDNFDYYIYNNTLVNSNTCMAQGDGSTVVAKNNIVQNCTNYFAGTYDSASDYNLSLDASAPGSNSSTSTSVTFLASTSEDFHLHFDDTGARNNGISLASDSDLAFSDDIDSQTRYYLWDIGADKYYGTNTAPMITSASSSPSETTMGADVTFSVDWTDADLETVKLYVCKNDSISTTTPGCDSDQTYCTDSYDWDSLNDPVACSYTTQPSEEGENYYYAFVCDDQVSCSTSTSGIFDVTATIIWDGSASTDWGTASNWNGNLVPTANHDVIINGDYSSAPTLNLNSGSATINSLSLGSTSASTLTLSNGSTTKKLIVSGGMIIGANGVLTHTTNTTAQTHVINLEAVNLTIESGGSINVEAKGYKSIEG
;
A
#
# COMPACT_ATOMS: atom_id res chain seq x y z
N THR A 1 4.22 -24.43 21.56
CA THR A 1 4.09 -23.14 20.85
C THR A 1 4.48 -23.37 19.41
N THR A 2 3.89 -22.63 18.49
CA THR A 2 4.30 -22.59 17.07
C THR A 2 5.20 -21.39 16.86
N ASP A 3 6.25 -21.53 16.06
CA ASP A 3 7.15 -20.42 15.75
C ASP A 3 6.40 -19.35 14.95
N THR A 4 6.75 -18.08 15.18
CA THR A 4 6.19 -16.94 14.45
C THR A 4 7.06 -16.67 13.22
N VAL A 5 6.48 -16.75 12.03
CA VAL A 5 7.18 -16.42 10.78
C VAL A 5 7.12 -14.92 10.53
N LEU A 6 8.27 -14.29 10.29
CA LEU A 6 8.39 -12.87 9.95
C LEU A 6 9.04 -12.75 8.56
N TYR A 7 8.46 -11.94 7.68
CA TYR A 7 9.04 -11.58 6.40
C TYR A 7 9.81 -10.27 6.51
N MET A 8 11.04 -10.24 6.02
CA MET A 8 11.93 -9.07 6.09
C MET A 8 12.34 -8.64 4.69
N TYR A 9 12.02 -7.39 4.35
CA TYR A 9 12.52 -6.71 3.16
C TYR A 9 13.75 -5.87 3.56
N TYR A 10 14.86 -6.03 2.85
CA TYR A 10 16.11 -5.36 3.17
C TYR A 10 16.87 -4.94 1.90
N GLY A 11 17.93 -4.14 2.05
CA GLY A 11 18.79 -3.72 0.94
C GLY A 11 18.29 -2.52 0.12
N ASN A 12 17.22 -1.85 0.54
CA ASN A 12 16.79 -0.59 -0.10
C ASN A 12 17.83 0.52 0.13
N ALA A 13 18.63 0.82 -0.90
CA ALA A 13 19.68 1.83 -0.84
C ALA A 13 19.18 3.26 -0.53
N ASN A 14 17.88 3.52 -0.68
CA ASN A 14 17.28 4.81 -0.32
C ASN A 14 17.13 5.01 1.20
N VAL A 15 17.14 3.92 1.98
CA VAL A 15 17.13 3.99 3.45
C VAL A 15 18.55 4.29 3.93
N SER A 16 18.85 5.58 4.08
CA SER A 16 20.17 6.08 4.50
C SER A 16 20.23 6.51 5.98
N THR A 17 19.09 6.48 6.69
CA THR A 17 18.94 6.78 8.11
C THR A 17 17.94 5.81 8.74
N ASP A 18 17.97 5.64 10.07
CA ASP A 18 17.04 4.78 10.79
C ASP A 18 15.60 5.31 10.64
N ILE A 19 14.72 4.45 10.13
CA ILE A 19 13.29 4.74 9.88
C ILE A 19 12.38 4.02 10.89
N ALA A 20 12.95 3.36 11.91
CA ALA A 20 12.16 2.67 12.92
C ALA A 20 11.21 3.66 13.63
N THR A 21 9.92 3.34 13.64
CA THR A 21 8.95 4.03 14.49
C THR A 21 9.14 3.50 15.91
N THR A 22 9.68 4.33 16.80
CA THR A 22 9.92 3.95 18.21
C THR A 22 8.65 3.49 18.92
N THR A 23 7.48 3.99 18.49
CA THR A 23 6.14 3.56 18.95
C THR A 23 5.72 2.17 18.47
N GLY A 24 6.36 1.63 17.42
CA GLY A 24 6.14 0.27 16.92
C GLY A 24 7.10 -0.77 17.50
N VAL A 25 8.19 -0.34 18.16
CA VAL A 25 9.19 -1.23 18.76
C VAL A 25 8.79 -1.69 20.16
N TRP A 26 8.22 -0.79 20.96
CA TRP A 26 7.77 -1.07 22.32
C TRP A 26 6.24 -1.01 22.39
N ASP A 27 5.60 -2.06 22.91
CA ASP A 27 4.16 -2.03 23.15
C ASP A 27 3.78 -0.97 24.21
N SER A 28 2.50 -0.62 24.26
CA SER A 28 1.98 0.43 25.16
C SER A 28 2.15 0.13 26.65
N ASP A 29 2.45 -1.11 27.02
CA ASP A 29 2.65 -1.49 28.42
C ASP A 29 4.08 -1.22 28.91
N TYR A 30 5.01 -0.85 28.02
CA TYR A 30 6.35 -0.41 28.43
C TYR A 30 6.31 1.01 29.00
N LEU A 31 6.71 1.15 30.26
CA LEU A 31 6.94 2.44 30.89
C LEU A 31 8.30 3.01 30.51
N GLY A 32 9.34 2.16 30.39
CA GLY A 32 10.67 2.59 29.96
C GLY A 32 11.60 1.41 29.61
N ALA A 33 12.59 1.68 28.75
CA ALA A 33 13.62 0.74 28.32
C ALA A 33 14.98 1.45 28.13
N TRP A 34 16.03 0.99 28.83
CA TRP A 34 17.36 1.61 28.83
C TRP A 34 18.43 0.62 28.36
N HIS A 35 19.08 0.94 27.22
CA HIS A 35 20.13 0.13 26.59
C HIS A 35 21.56 0.51 26.98
N PHE A 36 21.73 1.60 27.72
CA PHE A 36 23.02 2.05 28.28
C PHE A 36 24.22 2.21 27.33
N ASN A 37 23.96 2.41 26.04
CA ASN A 37 25.01 2.62 25.03
C ASN A 37 25.60 4.03 25.07
N ASP A 38 26.47 4.29 26.05
CA ASP A 38 27.15 5.56 26.36
C ASP A 38 26.22 6.72 26.79
N ASN A 39 24.96 6.40 27.11
CA ASN A 39 23.97 7.32 27.67
C ASN A 39 22.99 6.55 28.57
N ALA A 40 22.11 7.24 29.28
CA ALA A 40 21.05 6.61 30.08
C ALA A 40 19.65 7.04 29.57
N ASN A 41 19.49 7.14 28.25
CA ASN A 41 18.22 7.56 27.66
C ASN A 41 17.23 6.40 27.64
N ASP A 42 15.95 6.74 27.81
CA ASP A 42 14.83 5.83 27.65
C ASP A 42 14.47 5.73 26.16
N SER A 43 14.34 4.51 25.66
CA SER A 43 14.01 4.20 24.27
C SER A 43 12.51 3.96 24.05
N ALA A 44 11.72 3.91 25.13
CA ALA A 44 10.26 3.83 25.06
C ALA A 44 9.62 5.20 24.81
N ILE A 45 8.32 5.19 24.49
CA ILE A 45 7.57 6.40 24.11
C ILE A 45 7.57 7.49 25.19
N ASN A 46 7.67 7.11 26.47
CA ASN A 46 7.55 8.04 27.60
C ASN A 46 8.79 8.92 27.82
N SER A 47 9.93 8.54 27.23
CA SER A 47 11.18 9.32 27.30
C SER A 47 11.64 9.64 28.73
N TYR A 48 11.53 8.68 29.67
CA TYR A 48 12.01 8.81 31.05
C TYR A 48 13.55 8.71 31.11
N ASN A 49 14.24 9.64 30.45
CA ASN A 49 15.70 9.67 30.38
C ASN A 49 16.34 9.76 31.77
N GLY A 50 17.24 8.84 32.05
CA GLY A 50 18.02 8.82 33.27
C GLY A 50 19.15 9.83 33.26
N THR A 51 19.47 10.37 34.44
CA THR A 51 20.60 11.27 34.68
C THR A 51 21.62 10.57 35.59
N PRO A 52 22.76 10.15 35.04
CA PRO A 52 23.87 9.60 35.83
C PRO A 52 24.39 10.55 36.92
N SER A 53 24.72 10.02 38.08
CA SER A 53 25.27 10.77 39.22
C SER A 53 26.47 10.06 39.85
N GLY A 54 27.31 10.81 40.57
CA GLY A 54 28.45 10.26 41.31
C GLY A 54 29.61 9.74 40.49
N GLY A 55 29.57 9.88 39.16
CA GLY A 55 30.65 9.43 38.26
C GLY A 55 30.50 8.01 37.74
N VAL A 56 29.26 7.52 37.52
CA VAL A 56 29.01 6.18 36.97
C VAL A 56 29.86 5.89 35.72
N THR A 57 30.28 4.65 35.57
CA THR A 57 31.11 4.22 34.44
C THR A 57 30.30 3.37 33.46
N TYR A 58 30.43 3.64 32.16
CA TYR A 58 29.95 2.74 31.11
C TYR A 58 30.95 1.61 30.88
N VAL A 59 30.48 0.37 31.02
CA VAL A 59 31.30 -0.86 30.90
C VAL A 59 30.75 -1.74 29.78
N ASN A 60 31.46 -2.82 29.43
CA ASN A 60 30.88 -3.79 28.50
C ASN A 60 29.69 -4.46 29.18
N GLY A 61 28.51 -4.34 28.57
CA GLY A 61 27.27 -4.92 29.05
C GLY A 61 27.09 -6.35 28.54
N LYS A 62 25.91 -6.93 28.82
CA LYS A 62 25.47 -8.15 28.14
C LYS A 62 25.26 -7.88 26.65
N ILE A 63 24.68 -6.72 26.32
CA ILE A 63 24.47 -6.24 24.96
C ILE A 63 25.17 -4.89 24.83
N LYS A 64 26.26 -4.84 24.04
CA LYS A 64 27.09 -3.64 23.86
C LYS A 64 27.64 -3.08 25.19
N LYS A 65 27.00 -2.05 25.77
CA LYS A 65 27.47 -1.30 26.95
C LYS A 65 26.42 -1.30 28.03
N GLY A 66 26.84 -1.52 29.27
CA GLY A 66 26.03 -1.38 30.47
C GLY A 66 26.57 -0.28 31.40
N ILE A 67 26.00 -0.16 32.58
CA ILE A 67 26.43 0.78 33.63
C ILE A 67 27.02 0.01 34.80
N ARG A 68 28.07 0.57 35.41
CA ARG A 68 28.60 0.13 36.70
C ARG A 68 28.42 1.18 37.78
N THR A 69 27.93 0.74 38.94
CA THR A 69 27.69 1.52 40.16
C THR A 69 28.46 0.89 41.34
N ASP A 70 29.78 0.96 41.29
CA ASP A 70 30.73 0.35 42.23
C ASP A 70 31.28 1.32 43.30
N ALA A 71 30.74 2.54 43.38
CA ALA A 71 30.98 3.48 44.48
C ALA A 71 29.68 4.04 45.09
N SER A 72 29.71 4.29 46.41
CA SER A 72 28.57 4.77 47.21
C SER A 72 27.78 5.98 46.70
N THR A 73 28.39 6.82 45.86
CA THR A 73 27.74 8.02 45.29
C THR A 73 27.13 7.80 43.90
N GLU A 74 27.35 6.64 43.29
CA GLU A 74 27.00 6.34 41.91
C GLU A 74 25.59 5.78 41.80
N TYR A 75 24.74 6.45 41.02
CA TYR A 75 23.36 6.04 40.75
C TYR A 75 22.84 6.75 39.50
N ILE A 76 21.73 6.28 38.94
CA ILE A 76 20.98 6.93 37.88
C ILE A 76 19.71 7.52 38.47
N ASN A 77 19.56 8.85 38.42
CA ASN A 77 18.29 9.49 38.75
C ASN A 77 17.33 9.36 37.58
N LEU A 78 16.05 9.12 37.85
CA LEU A 78 15.00 9.10 36.85
C LEU A 78 13.98 10.21 37.14
N PRO A 79 13.25 10.69 36.12
CA PRO A 79 11.91 11.20 36.34
C PRO A 79 11.08 10.18 37.14
N VAL A 80 10.10 10.64 37.92
CA VAL A 80 9.25 9.76 38.72
C VAL A 80 8.43 8.85 37.80
N ILE A 81 8.57 7.52 37.98
CA ILE A 81 7.83 6.51 37.23
C ILE A 81 6.85 5.81 38.17
N GLU A 82 5.56 6.05 37.96
CA GLU A 82 4.49 5.39 38.71
C GLU A 82 4.29 3.95 38.21
N VAL A 83 4.57 2.95 39.05
CA VAL A 83 4.46 1.53 38.69
C VAL A 83 3.21 0.85 39.28
N GLY A 84 2.64 1.38 40.37
CA GLY A 84 1.43 0.85 40.98
C GLY A 84 1.57 -0.57 41.53
N ALA A 85 0.46 -1.31 41.60
CA ALA A 85 0.41 -2.65 42.23
C ALA A 85 0.67 -3.83 41.26
N THR A 86 0.77 -3.55 39.96
CA THR A 86 0.99 -4.54 38.91
C THR A 86 2.05 -4.02 37.96
N TYR A 87 3.19 -4.71 37.87
CA TYR A 87 4.29 -4.31 37.00
C TYR A 87 5.28 -5.46 36.75
N THR A 88 6.14 -5.30 35.76
CA THR A 88 7.32 -6.15 35.52
C THR A 88 8.56 -5.28 35.41
N LEU A 89 9.60 -5.61 36.17
CA LEU A 89 10.93 -5.02 36.08
C LEU A 89 11.89 -6.10 35.59
N SER A 90 12.70 -5.83 34.58
CA SER A 90 13.71 -6.79 34.11
C SER A 90 15.02 -6.12 33.74
N PHE A 91 16.13 -6.85 33.88
CA PHE A 91 17.48 -6.36 33.64
C PHE A 91 18.49 -7.51 33.60
N TRP A 92 19.63 -7.26 32.98
CA TRP A 92 20.83 -8.09 33.12
C TRP A 92 21.73 -7.55 34.23
N SER A 93 22.34 -8.43 35.02
CA SER A 93 23.32 -8.07 36.05
C SER A 93 24.50 -9.02 36.03
N GLU A 94 25.70 -8.49 36.27
CA GLU A 94 26.93 -9.28 36.35
C GLU A 94 27.13 -9.79 37.79
N PHE A 95 27.35 -11.09 37.92
CA PHE A 95 27.60 -11.78 39.19
C PHE A 95 29.06 -12.26 39.30
N PRO A 96 29.64 -12.34 40.51
CA PRO A 96 29.01 -11.99 41.79
C PRO A 96 28.85 -10.47 41.98
N LEU A 97 27.82 -10.05 42.72
CA LEU A 97 27.67 -8.65 43.13
C LEU A 97 28.82 -8.24 44.06
N TYR A 98 29.09 -6.93 44.14
CA TYR A 98 30.08 -6.40 45.09
C TYR A 98 29.68 -6.75 46.53
N ASN A 99 30.65 -7.19 47.34
CA ASN A 99 30.41 -7.45 48.75
C ASN A 99 30.65 -6.18 49.56
N THR A 100 29.56 -5.54 49.98
CA THR A 100 29.58 -4.29 50.74
C THR A 100 29.41 -4.51 52.25
N GLY A 101 29.19 -5.76 52.68
CA GLY A 101 28.80 -6.08 54.06
C GLY A 101 27.44 -5.49 54.48
N SER A 102 26.65 -5.03 53.52
CA SER A 102 25.37 -4.34 53.71
C SER A 102 24.37 -4.73 52.61
N TRP A 103 23.26 -4.01 52.53
CA TRP A 103 22.24 -4.12 51.49
C TRP A 103 22.79 -3.65 50.14
N ARG A 104 22.22 -4.15 49.05
CA ARG A 104 22.56 -3.75 47.67
C ARG A 104 21.26 -3.50 46.93
N THR A 105 21.08 -2.30 46.40
CA THR A 105 19.79 -1.86 45.85
C THR A 105 19.93 -1.51 44.39
N LEU A 106 19.02 -2.02 43.55
CA LEU A 106 18.97 -1.64 42.13
C LEU A 106 17.77 -0.74 41.83
N PHE A 107 16.54 -1.14 42.18
CA PHE A 107 15.34 -0.37 41.90
C PHE A 107 14.76 0.22 43.17
N GLN A 108 14.51 1.53 43.19
CA GLN A 108 14.03 2.19 44.40
C GLN A 108 13.24 3.47 44.15
N ARG A 109 12.52 3.87 45.19
CA ARG A 109 12.05 5.22 45.42
C ARG A 109 13.11 6.01 46.21
N GLN A 110 13.44 7.21 45.73
CA GLN A 110 14.26 8.15 46.49
C GLN A 110 13.65 8.41 47.88
N GLY A 111 14.43 8.19 48.94
CA GLY A 111 13.98 8.35 50.33
C GLY A 111 14.13 7.10 51.20
N GLY A 112 14.44 5.93 50.61
CA GLY A 112 14.98 4.76 51.31
C GLY A 112 14.01 3.81 51.98
N THR A 113 12.72 4.12 51.98
CA THR A 113 11.69 3.29 52.63
C THR A 113 11.07 2.24 51.68
N TYR A 114 11.37 2.34 50.38
CA TYR A 114 10.74 1.53 49.33
C TYR A 114 11.75 1.14 48.24
N HIS A 115 12.05 -0.16 48.15
CA HIS A 115 12.99 -0.75 47.19
C HIS A 115 12.33 -1.94 46.47
N HIS A 116 12.14 -1.82 45.16
CA HIS A 116 11.45 -2.82 44.36
C HIS A 116 12.32 -4.05 44.10
N ILE A 117 13.64 -3.89 44.06
CA ILE A 117 14.61 -4.99 43.94
C ILE A 117 15.87 -4.62 44.74
N LEU A 118 16.16 -5.44 45.76
CA LEU A 118 17.38 -5.35 46.55
C LEU A 118 17.84 -6.72 47.03
N VAL A 119 19.11 -6.79 47.44
CA VAL A 119 19.76 -7.97 48.00
C VAL A 119 20.28 -7.63 49.40
N GLN A 120 19.95 -8.45 50.39
CA GLN A 120 20.44 -8.30 51.76
C GLN A 120 21.94 -8.69 51.86
N SER A 121 22.59 -8.34 52.96
CA SER A 121 24.01 -8.63 53.22
C SER A 121 24.38 -10.12 53.20
N ASP A 122 23.41 -11.02 53.31
CA ASP A 122 23.55 -12.48 53.29
C ASP A 122 23.17 -13.12 51.95
N GLY A 123 23.00 -12.33 50.89
CA GLY A 123 22.72 -12.82 49.53
C GLY A 123 21.23 -13.00 49.22
N GLN A 124 20.32 -12.79 50.18
CA GLN A 124 18.89 -12.94 49.94
C GLN A 124 18.33 -11.84 49.04
N LEU A 125 17.80 -12.22 47.87
CA LEU A 125 17.06 -11.33 46.96
C LEU A 125 15.65 -11.08 47.50
N GLY A 126 15.14 -9.86 47.36
CA GLY A 126 13.77 -9.54 47.74
C GLY A 126 13.36 -8.11 47.42
N ILE A 127 12.40 -7.61 48.21
CA ILE A 127 11.90 -6.23 48.16
C ILE A 127 11.88 -5.60 49.55
N TYR A 128 11.86 -4.27 49.63
CA TYR A 128 11.72 -3.54 50.89
C TYR A 128 10.50 -2.62 50.84
N ASN A 129 9.51 -2.88 51.68
CA ASN A 129 8.29 -2.08 51.82
C ASN A 129 8.09 -1.73 53.30
N GLY A 130 8.86 -0.76 53.81
CA GLY A 130 8.99 -0.46 55.24
C GLY A 130 9.59 -1.59 56.10
N SER A 131 9.82 -2.76 55.50
CA SER A 131 10.44 -3.97 56.03
C SER A 131 10.91 -4.82 54.86
N PHE A 132 11.92 -5.67 55.07
CA PHE A 132 12.39 -6.56 54.03
C PHE A 132 11.53 -7.81 53.91
N TYR A 133 11.19 -8.14 52.67
CA TYR A 133 10.48 -9.35 52.30
C TYR A 133 11.41 -10.14 51.37
N SER A 134 11.99 -11.21 51.91
CA SER A 134 12.83 -12.12 51.12
C SER A 134 11.98 -12.87 50.10
N SER A 135 12.56 -13.08 48.91
CA SER A 135 12.01 -13.98 47.89
C SER A 135 12.25 -15.46 48.20
N GLY A 136 13.15 -15.76 49.15
CA GLY A 136 13.65 -17.10 49.41
C GLY A 136 14.80 -17.52 48.48
N TYR A 137 15.15 -16.72 47.46
CA TYR A 137 16.29 -16.98 46.59
C TYR A 137 17.56 -16.30 47.11
N ASP A 138 18.66 -17.05 47.14
CA ASP A 138 19.99 -16.57 47.50
C ASP A 138 20.84 -16.45 46.23
N ILE A 139 21.20 -15.19 45.89
CA ILE A 139 21.91 -14.88 44.65
C ILE A 139 23.37 -15.34 44.66
N ASP A 140 23.94 -15.69 45.81
CA ASP A 140 25.32 -16.17 45.90
C ASP A 140 25.46 -17.60 45.31
N ASN A 141 24.34 -18.25 44.96
CA ASN A 141 24.31 -19.52 44.23
C ASN A 141 24.45 -19.34 42.70
N LEU A 142 24.40 -18.11 42.18
CA LEU A 142 24.60 -17.85 40.76
C LEU A 142 26.06 -18.05 40.36
N GLN A 143 26.27 -18.53 39.14
CA GLN A 143 27.62 -18.62 38.58
C GLN A 143 28.16 -17.22 38.27
N ALA A 144 29.48 -17.11 38.13
CA ALA A 144 30.08 -15.85 37.70
C ALA A 144 29.67 -15.56 36.24
N GLY A 145 29.17 -14.36 35.98
CA GLY A 145 28.71 -13.94 34.65
C GLY A 145 27.43 -13.12 34.67
N TRP A 146 26.92 -12.81 33.47
CA TRP A 146 25.68 -12.07 33.29
C TRP A 146 24.47 -12.98 33.47
N HIS A 147 23.55 -12.58 34.34
CA HIS A 147 22.27 -13.25 34.57
C HIS A 147 21.11 -12.29 34.35
N TYR A 148 20.00 -12.80 33.82
CA TYR A 148 18.80 -12.01 33.54
C TYR A 148 17.80 -12.16 34.69
N ILE A 149 17.48 -11.06 35.36
CA ILE A 149 16.59 -11.04 36.52
C ILE A 149 15.31 -10.33 36.16
N THR A 150 14.18 -10.93 36.47
CA THR A 150 12.86 -10.33 36.27
C THR A 150 12.02 -10.40 37.55
N ALA A 151 11.51 -9.26 38.00
CA ALA A 151 10.55 -9.16 39.10
C ALA A 151 9.15 -8.85 38.55
N VAL A 152 8.18 -9.72 38.85
CA VAL A 152 6.78 -9.58 38.43
C VAL A 152 5.91 -9.36 39.65
N ALA A 153 5.41 -8.13 39.82
CA ALA A 153 4.47 -7.77 40.86
C ALA A 153 3.03 -7.93 40.36
N SER A 154 2.24 -8.72 41.09
CA SER A 154 0.79 -8.84 40.89
C SER A 154 0.16 -9.52 42.10
N SER A 155 -1.13 -9.28 42.32
CA SER A 155 -1.91 -9.99 43.34
C SER A 155 -1.30 -9.96 44.76
N GLY A 156 -0.63 -8.85 45.10
CA GLY A 156 -0.01 -8.64 46.43
C GLY A 156 1.31 -9.38 46.67
N THR A 157 1.92 -9.98 45.64
CA THR A 157 3.25 -10.63 45.73
C THR A 157 4.18 -10.19 44.60
N THR A 158 5.50 -10.28 44.83
CA THR A 158 6.52 -10.08 43.79
C THR A 158 7.25 -11.39 43.52
N LYS A 159 7.08 -11.94 42.32
CA LYS A 159 7.75 -13.15 41.84
C LYS A 159 9.07 -12.80 41.15
N PHE A 160 10.12 -13.58 41.40
CA PHE A 160 11.42 -13.39 40.76
C PHE A 160 11.74 -14.56 39.83
N TYR A 161 12.10 -14.25 38.59
CA TYR A 161 12.56 -15.20 37.59
C TYR A 161 14.03 -14.92 37.27
N ILE A 162 14.81 -15.99 37.09
CA ILE A 162 16.22 -15.92 36.70
C ILE A 162 16.42 -16.69 35.40
N ASP A 163 17.16 -16.11 34.47
CA ASP A 163 17.55 -16.68 33.17
C ASP A 163 16.33 -17.22 32.37
N GLY A 164 15.29 -16.38 32.31
CA GLY A 164 14.21 -16.52 31.34
C GLY A 164 12.99 -17.32 31.78
N SER A 165 13.09 -18.35 32.62
CA SER A 165 11.91 -19.26 32.76
C SER A 165 11.65 -19.85 34.14
N THR A 166 12.66 -19.98 35.00
CA THR A 166 12.45 -20.64 36.30
C THR A 166 12.07 -19.62 37.36
N LEU A 167 10.90 -19.81 37.98
CA LEU A 167 10.52 -19.06 39.18
C LEU A 167 11.53 -19.37 40.29
N ALA A 168 12.37 -18.40 40.61
CA ALA A 168 13.45 -18.52 41.58
C ALA A 168 12.96 -18.28 43.01
N GLY A 169 12.00 -17.38 43.19
CA GLY A 169 11.49 -17.02 44.51
C GLY A 169 10.25 -16.12 44.47
N THR A 170 9.63 -15.89 45.63
CA THR A 170 8.45 -15.01 45.76
C THR A 170 8.50 -14.25 47.07
N SER A 171 8.42 -12.93 46.99
CA SER A 171 8.24 -12.04 48.14
C SER A 171 6.74 -11.86 48.41
N ASN A 172 6.32 -12.06 49.66
CA ASN A 172 4.91 -11.93 50.09
C ASN A 172 4.50 -10.47 50.34
N SER A 173 4.89 -9.56 49.44
CA SER A 173 4.56 -8.14 49.44
C SER A 173 4.79 -7.57 48.04
N VAL A 174 4.34 -6.33 47.80
CA VAL A 174 4.58 -5.53 46.59
C VAL A 174 4.94 -4.11 47.03
N VAL A 175 5.88 -3.46 46.33
CA VAL A 175 6.14 -2.02 46.49
C VAL A 175 5.29 -1.27 45.46
N THR A 176 4.26 -0.57 45.92
CA THR A 176 3.32 0.16 45.04
C THR A 176 3.80 1.54 44.62
N GLU A 177 4.81 2.05 45.31
CA GLU A 177 5.35 3.39 45.14
C GLU A 177 6.19 3.52 43.87
N GLU A 178 6.49 4.76 43.50
CA GLU A 178 7.22 5.10 42.29
C GLU A 178 8.66 4.56 42.26
N VAL A 179 9.19 4.32 41.06
CA VAL A 179 10.61 4.13 40.82
C VAL A 179 11.21 5.48 40.41
N SER A 180 12.30 5.90 41.06
CA SER A 180 12.98 7.17 40.77
C SER A 180 14.49 7.08 40.71
N ARG A 181 15.09 5.92 41.02
CA ARG A 181 16.54 5.68 40.84
C ARG A 181 16.87 4.26 40.45
N PHE A 182 17.94 4.12 39.66
CA PHE A 182 18.64 2.85 39.43
C PHE A 182 20.03 2.86 40.06
N GLY A 183 20.39 1.75 40.71
CA GLY A 183 21.70 1.53 41.32
C GLY A 183 21.89 2.38 42.58
N ASN A 184 22.25 1.73 43.70
CA ASN A 184 22.70 2.30 44.97
C ASN A 184 21.70 3.25 45.68
N HIS A 185 21.43 3.00 46.96
CA HIS A 185 20.55 3.84 47.79
C HIS A 185 21.33 4.80 48.71
N ASP A 186 22.27 4.25 49.49
CA ASP A 186 23.03 4.92 50.55
C ASP A 186 24.51 4.49 50.48
N SER A 187 25.33 4.99 51.43
CA SER A 187 26.72 4.55 51.57
C SER A 187 26.84 3.05 51.82
N ASN A 188 27.76 2.39 51.09
CA ASN A 188 28.02 0.95 51.13
C ASN A 188 26.87 0.07 50.60
N GLN A 189 26.12 0.51 49.59
CA GLN A 189 25.08 -0.30 48.94
C GLN A 189 25.28 -0.52 47.44
N GLU A 190 26.54 -0.60 47.01
CA GLU A 190 26.99 -0.77 45.64
C GLU A 190 26.40 -2.03 44.97
N TRP A 191 25.65 -1.87 43.88
CA TRP A 191 25.10 -2.98 43.11
C TRP A 191 26.17 -3.63 42.23
N GLY A 192 26.91 -2.82 41.48
CA GLY A 192 27.86 -3.29 40.45
C GLY A 192 27.37 -3.03 39.02
N SER A 193 27.65 -3.96 38.11
CA SER A 193 27.35 -3.82 36.68
C SER A 193 25.94 -4.34 36.34
N PHE A 194 25.16 -3.55 35.59
CA PHE A 194 23.86 -3.93 35.07
C PHE A 194 23.63 -3.39 33.65
N ASP A 195 22.70 -4.00 32.92
CA ASP A 195 22.41 -3.69 31.53
C ASP A 195 20.92 -3.95 31.18
N GLU A 196 20.44 -3.36 30.09
CA GLU A 196 19.10 -3.61 29.49
C GLU A 196 17.94 -3.52 30.51
N ILE A 197 17.88 -2.45 31.30
CA ILE A 197 16.78 -2.24 32.25
C ILE A 197 15.47 -2.00 31.48
N ARG A 198 14.39 -2.66 31.89
CA ARG A 198 13.04 -2.48 31.37
C ARG A 198 12.02 -2.40 32.49
N ILE A 199 11.03 -1.52 32.33
CA ILE A 199 9.87 -1.37 33.23
C ILE A 199 8.60 -1.48 32.39
N SER A 200 7.70 -2.36 32.79
CA SER A 200 6.37 -2.52 32.18
C SER A 200 5.27 -2.40 33.24
N ASN A 201 4.15 -1.75 32.90
CA ASN A 201 2.99 -1.56 33.78
C ASN A 201 2.03 -2.77 33.83
N THR A 202 2.45 -3.90 33.27
CA THR A 202 1.70 -5.16 33.27
C THR A 202 2.53 -6.29 33.86
N ALA A 203 1.87 -7.34 34.33
CA ALA A 203 2.53 -8.56 34.80
C ALA A 203 2.81 -9.48 33.61
N ARG A 204 4.04 -9.44 33.07
CA ARG A 204 4.45 -10.28 31.93
C ARG A 204 4.47 -11.76 32.32
N SER A 205 4.04 -12.61 31.39
CA SER A 205 3.97 -14.06 31.59
C SER A 205 5.36 -14.70 31.62
N ALA A 206 5.49 -15.88 32.21
CA ALA A 206 6.74 -16.65 32.20
C ALA A 206 7.22 -16.95 30.77
N ASP A 207 6.31 -17.26 29.85
CA ASP A 207 6.63 -17.50 28.44
C ASP A 207 7.21 -16.25 27.78
N TRP A 208 6.64 -15.07 28.03
CA TRP A 208 7.15 -13.81 27.53
C TRP A 208 8.57 -13.53 28.06
N ILE A 209 8.81 -13.78 29.35
CA ILE A 209 10.13 -13.61 29.97
C ILE A 209 11.16 -14.54 29.31
N ALA A 210 10.76 -15.78 29.00
CA ALA A 210 11.62 -16.76 28.34
C ALA A 210 11.95 -16.34 26.90
N THR A 211 10.96 -15.86 26.16
CA THR A 211 11.15 -15.30 24.81
C THR A 211 12.13 -14.14 24.82
N ILE A 212 11.96 -13.17 25.72
CA ILE A 212 12.83 -11.98 25.80
C ILE A 212 14.25 -12.33 26.25
N TYR A 213 14.40 -13.31 27.15
CA TYR A 213 15.71 -13.84 27.53
C TYR A 213 16.42 -14.49 26.33
N ASN A 214 15.78 -15.44 25.64
CA ASN A 214 16.38 -16.15 24.51
C ASN A 214 16.73 -15.20 23.35
N ASN A 215 15.87 -14.20 23.09
CA ASN A 215 16.10 -13.17 22.10
C ASN A 215 17.33 -12.28 22.41
N GLN A 216 17.75 -12.18 23.67
CA GLN A 216 18.92 -11.38 24.06
C GLN A 216 20.17 -12.22 24.34
N ASP A 217 20.01 -13.47 24.81
CA ASP A 217 21.10 -14.33 25.22
C ASP A 217 21.75 -15.08 24.05
N ASN A 218 20.94 -15.66 23.16
CA ASN A 218 21.41 -16.44 22.01
C ASN A 218 20.46 -16.28 20.82
N VAL A 219 20.61 -15.14 20.14
CA VAL A 219 19.81 -14.77 18.95
C VAL A 219 19.86 -15.88 17.88
N ALA A 220 21.03 -16.48 17.66
CA ALA A 220 21.24 -17.45 16.57
C ALA A 220 20.44 -18.74 16.73
N ASP A 221 20.19 -19.18 17.96
CA ASP A 221 19.33 -20.35 18.24
C ASP A 221 17.86 -19.94 18.42
N PHE A 222 17.57 -18.65 18.61
CA PHE A 222 16.22 -18.11 18.78
C PHE A 222 15.50 -17.87 17.44
N LEU A 223 16.24 -17.55 16.38
CA LEU A 223 15.67 -17.31 15.05
C LEU A 223 16.41 -18.11 13.98
N SER A 224 15.66 -18.54 12.96
CA SER A 224 16.20 -19.12 11.73
C SER A 224 15.81 -18.25 10.55
N PHE A 225 16.66 -18.20 9.52
CA PHE A 225 16.36 -17.50 8.28
C PHE A 225 16.00 -18.53 7.19
N GLY A 226 14.89 -18.28 6.50
CA GLY A 226 14.57 -18.98 5.24
C GLY A 226 15.44 -18.47 4.08
N PRO A 227 15.33 -19.08 2.89
CA PRO A 227 16.00 -18.59 1.69
C PRO A 227 15.57 -17.17 1.34
N GLU A 228 16.51 -16.34 0.89
CA GLU A 228 16.24 -15.00 0.38
C GLU A 228 15.47 -15.08 -0.95
N LYS A 229 14.26 -14.47 -1.00
CA LYS A 229 13.52 -14.28 -2.25
C LYS A 229 13.93 -12.94 -2.88
N GLY A 230 14.54 -12.99 -4.07
CA GLY A 230 14.88 -11.81 -4.88
C GLY A 230 13.80 -11.50 -5.91
N ALA A 231 13.98 -10.44 -6.70
CA ALA A 231 13.07 -10.14 -7.82
C ALA A 231 13.03 -11.32 -8.81
N THR A 232 11.84 -11.68 -9.25
CA THR A 232 11.61 -12.70 -10.27
C THR A 232 11.53 -12.03 -11.64
N VAL A 233 12.15 -12.65 -12.63
CA VAL A 233 12.22 -12.16 -14.01
C VAL A 233 11.83 -13.28 -14.96
N GLU A 234 11.04 -12.96 -15.97
CA GLU A 234 10.68 -13.90 -17.02
C GLU A 234 11.91 -14.27 -17.86
N PHE A 235 12.22 -15.56 -17.97
CA PHE A 235 13.12 -16.12 -18.99
C PHE A 235 12.26 -16.49 -20.19
N ILE A 236 12.34 -15.69 -21.26
CA ILE A 236 11.38 -15.75 -22.37
C ILE A 236 11.98 -16.55 -23.53
N SER A 237 11.44 -17.75 -23.74
CA SER A 237 11.69 -18.58 -24.93
C SER A 237 10.60 -18.35 -25.98
N ILE A 238 10.99 -18.17 -27.24
CA ILE A 238 10.09 -17.99 -28.37
C ILE A 238 9.73 -19.35 -28.97
N ILE A 239 8.44 -19.67 -28.96
CA ILE A 239 7.89 -20.91 -29.51
C ILE A 239 7.21 -20.60 -30.84
N ASP A 240 7.69 -21.18 -31.92
CA ASP A 240 7.16 -20.93 -33.27
C ASP A 240 7.20 -22.20 -34.14
N PRO A 241 6.06 -22.85 -34.39
CA PRO A 241 5.96 -24.03 -35.26
C PRO A 241 6.46 -23.81 -36.68
N ASP A 242 6.52 -22.54 -37.12
CA ASP A 242 7.00 -22.17 -38.44
C ASP A 242 8.53 -21.97 -38.49
N ASN A 243 9.20 -22.06 -37.34
CA ASN A 243 10.64 -21.84 -37.19
C ASN A 243 11.12 -20.50 -37.80
N GLY A 244 10.40 -19.42 -37.48
CA GLY A 244 10.75 -18.06 -37.88
C GLY A 244 12.08 -17.55 -37.28
N ALA A 245 12.40 -16.29 -37.58
CA ALA A 245 13.61 -15.66 -37.04
C ALA A 245 13.51 -15.47 -35.51
N ASP A 246 14.58 -15.76 -34.76
CA ASP A 246 14.64 -15.72 -33.29
C ASP A 246 13.85 -16.83 -32.58
N THR A 247 13.43 -17.89 -33.29
CA THR A 247 12.77 -19.04 -32.66
C THR A 247 13.75 -19.85 -31.81
N ASP A 248 13.36 -20.14 -30.57
CA ASP A 248 14.09 -21.03 -29.66
C ASP A 248 13.64 -22.48 -29.85
N TYR A 249 12.33 -22.71 -29.91
CA TYR A 249 11.74 -24.04 -30.06
C TYR A 249 10.58 -24.04 -31.07
N THR A 250 10.42 -25.15 -31.78
CA THR A 250 9.35 -25.32 -32.77
C THR A 250 8.05 -25.89 -32.20
N SER A 251 8.05 -26.34 -30.95
CA SER A 251 6.85 -26.78 -30.26
C SER A 251 6.95 -26.49 -28.76
N LEU A 252 5.80 -26.41 -28.09
CA LEU A 252 5.76 -26.33 -26.63
C LEU A 252 6.33 -27.60 -25.99
N SER A 253 6.17 -28.76 -26.64
CA SER A 253 6.73 -30.03 -26.18
C SER A 253 8.27 -30.01 -26.17
N ASP A 254 8.89 -29.47 -27.22
CA ASP A 254 10.36 -29.34 -27.28
C ASP A 254 10.89 -28.36 -26.23
N TRP A 255 10.17 -27.26 -26.00
CA TRP A 255 10.53 -26.27 -24.98
C TRP A 255 10.46 -26.83 -23.57
N GLU A 256 9.38 -27.54 -23.27
CA GLU A 256 9.18 -28.18 -21.98
C GLU A 256 10.38 -29.08 -21.66
N ASN A 257 10.68 -30.04 -22.55
CA ASN A 257 11.73 -31.04 -22.33
C ASN A 257 13.13 -30.43 -22.18
N ALA A 258 13.35 -29.24 -22.76
CA ALA A 258 14.65 -28.58 -22.77
C ALA A 258 14.87 -27.67 -21.55
N ILE A 259 13.83 -27.03 -21.04
CA ILE A 259 13.95 -26.01 -19.98
C ILE A 259 13.60 -26.54 -18.59
N GLU A 260 12.93 -27.69 -18.49
CA GLU A 260 12.52 -28.36 -17.24
C GLU A 260 13.59 -28.30 -16.14
N THR A 261 13.25 -27.69 -14.99
CA THR A 261 14.15 -27.59 -13.85
C THR A 261 13.45 -27.20 -12.54
N ASP A 262 14.21 -27.24 -11.43
CA ASP A 262 13.78 -26.72 -10.13
C ASP A 262 13.93 -25.19 -10.09
N LEU A 263 12.81 -24.49 -10.11
CA LEU A 263 12.72 -23.02 -10.05
C LEU A 263 12.65 -22.49 -8.61
N SER A 264 12.51 -23.38 -7.62
CA SER A 264 12.36 -23.03 -6.20
C SER A 264 13.70 -22.79 -5.48
N VAL A 265 14.82 -23.04 -6.15
CA VAL A 265 16.17 -22.94 -5.58
C VAL A 265 16.96 -21.74 -6.10
N GLY A 266 17.73 -21.10 -5.20
CA GLY A 266 18.58 -19.95 -5.55
C GLY A 266 19.78 -20.29 -6.46
N THR A 267 19.97 -21.58 -6.78
CA THR A 267 20.95 -22.09 -7.74
C THR A 267 20.45 -22.14 -9.18
N THR A 268 19.19 -21.73 -9.40
CA THR A 268 18.57 -21.55 -10.71
C THR A 268 18.31 -20.06 -10.92
N LYS A 269 18.95 -19.45 -11.92
CA LYS A 269 18.84 -18.01 -12.17
C LYS A 269 18.81 -17.67 -13.66
N VAL A 270 18.14 -16.58 -13.98
CA VAL A 270 18.15 -15.95 -15.29
C VAL A 270 19.04 -14.72 -15.28
N PHE A 271 19.86 -14.61 -16.31
CA PHE A 271 20.77 -13.49 -16.52
C PHE A 271 20.48 -12.82 -17.85
N SER A 272 20.55 -11.50 -17.87
CA SER A 272 20.63 -10.74 -19.12
C SER A 272 22.10 -10.61 -19.50
N HIS A 273 22.40 -10.54 -20.80
CA HIS A 273 23.76 -10.34 -21.28
C HIS A 273 23.84 -9.23 -22.32
N SER A 274 24.90 -8.42 -22.26
CA SER A 274 25.13 -7.29 -23.17
C SER A 274 25.88 -7.68 -24.43
N THR A 275 26.56 -8.83 -24.42
CA THR A 275 27.41 -9.28 -25.53
C THR A 275 27.46 -10.80 -25.53
N ALA A 276 27.46 -11.39 -26.72
CA ALA A 276 27.72 -12.81 -26.93
C ALA A 276 28.68 -12.98 -28.13
N SER A 277 29.66 -13.88 -28.02
CA SER A 277 30.50 -14.25 -29.17
C SER A 277 29.93 -15.41 -30.00
N GLY A 278 28.91 -16.09 -29.47
CA GLY A 278 28.17 -17.19 -30.09
C GLY A 278 27.17 -17.77 -29.09
N THR A 279 26.43 -18.81 -29.49
CA THR A 279 25.49 -19.52 -28.62
C THR A 279 26.24 -20.48 -27.71
N ILE A 280 26.02 -20.39 -26.40
CA ILE A 280 26.44 -21.42 -25.44
C ILE A 280 25.42 -22.56 -25.54
N PRO A 281 25.83 -23.79 -25.89
CA PRO A 281 24.90 -24.91 -26.01
C PRO A 281 24.27 -25.30 -24.66
N ASP A 282 23.01 -25.72 -24.70
CA ASP A 282 22.30 -26.30 -23.58
C ASP A 282 23.09 -27.47 -22.95
N GLY A 283 23.07 -27.58 -21.62
CA GLY A 283 23.84 -28.55 -20.85
C GLY A 283 25.33 -28.24 -20.68
N SER A 284 25.86 -27.17 -21.28
CA SER A 284 27.27 -26.79 -21.12
C SER A 284 27.59 -26.40 -19.68
N THR A 285 28.74 -26.87 -19.17
CA THR A 285 29.32 -26.32 -17.94
C THR A 285 30.01 -24.99 -18.25
N VAL A 286 29.63 -23.93 -17.54
CA VAL A 286 30.15 -22.57 -17.75
C VAL A 286 30.80 -22.02 -16.49
N VAL A 287 31.78 -21.14 -16.68
CA VAL A 287 32.54 -20.51 -15.59
C VAL A 287 32.55 -18.99 -15.76
N GLY A 288 32.32 -18.26 -14.67
CA GLY A 288 32.50 -16.82 -14.58
C GLY A 288 33.98 -16.45 -14.44
N ALA A 289 34.51 -15.65 -15.36
CA ALA A 289 35.94 -15.33 -15.40
C ALA A 289 36.42 -14.52 -14.18
N THR A 290 35.51 -13.77 -13.53
CA THR A 290 35.85 -12.93 -12.36
C THR A 290 35.45 -13.61 -11.07
N SER A 291 34.22 -14.11 -11.01
CA SER A 291 33.67 -14.75 -9.80
C SER A 291 34.23 -16.16 -9.56
N GLY A 292 34.65 -16.86 -10.61
CA GLY A 292 34.91 -18.29 -10.57
C GLY A 292 33.65 -19.14 -10.39
N ALA A 293 32.46 -18.54 -10.48
CA ALA A 293 31.19 -19.25 -10.38
C ALA A 293 31.05 -20.27 -11.50
N VAL A 294 30.59 -21.48 -11.15
CA VAL A 294 30.37 -22.57 -12.09
C VAL A 294 28.89 -22.90 -12.10
N ALA A 295 28.34 -23.13 -13.29
CA ALA A 295 26.94 -23.52 -13.48
C ALA A 295 26.77 -24.38 -14.73
N THR A 296 25.57 -24.95 -14.87
CA THR A 296 25.12 -25.61 -16.10
C THR A 296 24.22 -24.65 -16.86
N THR A 297 24.41 -24.53 -18.17
CA THR A 297 23.52 -23.75 -19.03
C THR A 297 22.24 -24.55 -19.26
N THR A 298 21.09 -23.98 -18.92
CA THR A 298 19.79 -24.53 -19.32
C THR A 298 19.54 -24.15 -20.77
N HIS A 299 19.48 -22.83 -21.04
CA HIS A 299 19.32 -22.32 -22.39
C HIS A 299 19.80 -20.88 -22.53
N MET A 300 20.24 -20.52 -23.74
CA MET A 300 20.56 -19.16 -24.15
C MET A 300 19.63 -18.75 -25.29
N THR A 301 18.79 -17.75 -25.05
CA THR A 301 17.74 -17.34 -25.98
C THR A 301 18.32 -16.85 -27.31
N ALA A 302 17.67 -17.18 -28.41
CA ALA A 302 17.95 -16.69 -29.76
C ALA A 302 17.54 -15.21 -29.96
N SER A 303 16.67 -14.68 -29.11
CA SER A 303 16.17 -13.31 -29.18
C SER A 303 17.29 -12.26 -29.20
N THR A 304 17.24 -11.36 -30.20
CA THR A 304 18.18 -10.24 -30.33
C THR A 304 17.74 -8.99 -29.55
N THR A 305 16.49 -8.92 -29.11
CA THR A 305 15.92 -7.79 -28.38
C THR A 305 15.83 -8.02 -26.86
N SER A 306 15.83 -9.29 -26.44
CA SER A 306 15.82 -9.71 -25.03
C SER A 306 16.80 -10.87 -24.83
N ALA A 307 18.08 -10.56 -24.85
CA ALA A 307 19.13 -11.56 -24.80
C ALA A 307 19.36 -12.07 -23.36
N GLN A 308 18.97 -13.32 -23.12
CA GLN A 308 18.98 -13.96 -21.80
C GLN A 308 19.71 -15.31 -21.84
N ILE A 309 20.25 -15.69 -20.69
CA ILE A 309 20.77 -17.04 -20.44
C ILE A 309 20.27 -17.51 -19.07
N MET A 310 19.71 -18.72 -19.05
CA MET A 310 19.29 -19.38 -17.82
C MET A 310 20.37 -20.38 -17.39
N LEU A 311 20.81 -20.27 -16.14
CA LEU A 311 21.83 -21.13 -15.55
C LEU A 311 21.27 -21.84 -14.33
N THR A 312 21.60 -23.12 -14.20
CA THR A 312 21.22 -24.01 -13.09
C THR A 312 22.47 -24.57 -12.41
N ASN A 313 22.29 -25.24 -11.27
CA ASN A 313 23.39 -25.85 -10.49
C ASN A 313 24.52 -24.85 -10.19
N ILE A 314 24.19 -23.58 -9.96
CA ILE A 314 25.17 -22.54 -9.63
C ILE A 314 25.86 -22.94 -8.31
N ALA A 315 27.18 -23.13 -8.36
CA ALA A 315 27.99 -23.50 -7.21
C ALA A 315 28.02 -22.39 -6.14
N SER A 316 28.74 -22.61 -5.03
CA SER A 316 28.72 -21.73 -3.85
C SER A 316 29.16 -20.26 -4.06
N SER A 317 29.70 -19.91 -5.23
CA SER A 317 30.04 -18.53 -5.61
C SER A 317 29.03 -17.98 -6.61
N THR A 318 28.70 -16.69 -6.49
CA THR A 318 27.69 -16.03 -7.33
C THR A 318 28.29 -15.35 -8.55
N PHE A 319 27.62 -15.45 -9.69
CA PHE A 319 27.94 -14.65 -10.87
C PHE A 319 27.75 -13.14 -10.60
N GLN A 320 28.44 -12.30 -11.36
CA GLN A 320 28.51 -10.85 -11.19
C GLN A 320 28.12 -10.11 -12.47
N SER A 321 27.50 -8.94 -12.32
CA SER A 321 27.23 -8.04 -13.44
C SER A 321 28.55 -7.58 -14.08
N GLY A 322 28.60 -7.59 -15.42
CA GLY A 322 29.76 -7.19 -16.21
C GLY A 322 30.78 -8.31 -16.44
N GLU A 323 30.59 -9.50 -15.88
CA GLU A 323 31.57 -10.57 -16.02
C GLU A 323 31.39 -11.38 -17.30
N THR A 324 32.51 -11.92 -17.81
CA THR A 324 32.52 -12.87 -18.92
C THR A 324 32.24 -14.28 -18.42
N VAL A 325 31.20 -14.91 -18.95
CA VAL A 325 30.86 -16.32 -18.71
C VAL A 325 31.16 -17.12 -19.97
N TYR A 326 31.94 -18.19 -19.83
CA TYR A 326 32.45 -18.99 -20.96
C TYR A 326 32.40 -20.48 -20.63
N ILE A 327 32.44 -21.33 -21.67
CA ILE A 327 32.38 -22.79 -21.51
C ILE A 327 33.66 -23.29 -20.81
N GLU A 328 33.49 -24.11 -19.77
CA GLU A 328 34.60 -24.67 -19.00
C GLU A 328 35.56 -25.47 -19.91
N GLY A 329 36.87 -25.29 -19.71
CA GLY A 329 37.91 -25.94 -20.52
C GLY A 329 38.17 -25.29 -21.88
N GLN A 330 37.41 -24.28 -22.29
CA GLN A 330 37.69 -23.45 -23.46
C GLN A 330 38.43 -22.15 -23.09
N ALA A 331 39.02 -21.49 -24.09
CA ALA A 331 39.57 -20.16 -23.90
C ALA A 331 38.43 -19.15 -23.64
N THR A 332 38.65 -18.19 -22.74
CA THR A 332 37.68 -17.13 -22.38
C THR A 332 37.24 -16.26 -23.58
N SER A 333 37.99 -16.30 -24.69
CA SER A 333 37.70 -15.58 -25.93
C SER A 333 37.00 -16.42 -27.00
N SER A 334 36.62 -17.67 -26.70
CA SER A 334 35.98 -18.58 -27.67
C SER A 334 34.47 -18.33 -27.76
N ILE A 335 33.65 -19.13 -27.07
CA ILE A 335 32.21 -18.92 -26.92
C ILE A 335 31.98 -18.38 -25.51
N TYR A 336 31.45 -17.16 -25.41
CA TYR A 336 31.19 -16.49 -24.15
C TYR A 336 30.02 -15.50 -24.26
N VAL A 337 29.49 -15.14 -23.09
CA VAL A 337 28.59 -14.01 -22.89
C VAL A 337 29.16 -13.04 -21.85
N ILE A 338 28.78 -11.76 -21.92
CA ILE A 338 29.07 -10.77 -20.87
C ILE A 338 27.76 -10.45 -20.17
N LEU A 339 27.64 -10.85 -18.90
CA LEU A 339 26.42 -10.64 -18.11
C LEU A 339 26.21 -9.15 -17.84
N SER A 340 24.96 -8.70 -17.88
CA SER A 340 24.59 -7.31 -17.54
C SER A 340 23.87 -7.19 -16.20
N ASN A 341 23.71 -8.30 -15.47
CA ASN A 341 23.20 -8.35 -14.11
C ASN A 341 23.83 -9.50 -13.31
N ALA A 342 23.51 -9.60 -12.02
CA ALA A 342 24.03 -10.65 -11.11
C ALA A 342 23.08 -11.86 -10.98
N GLY A 343 22.08 -11.97 -11.86
CA GLY A 343 21.09 -13.05 -11.89
C GLY A 343 19.87 -12.80 -11.00
N ASN A 344 18.70 -13.09 -11.55
CA ASN A 344 17.40 -12.99 -10.88
C ASN A 344 16.77 -14.37 -10.71
N TRP A 345 15.79 -14.46 -9.80
CA TRP A 345 14.92 -15.64 -9.74
C TRP A 345 14.10 -15.76 -11.03
N VAL A 346 13.71 -16.97 -11.40
CA VAL A 346 13.20 -17.27 -12.75
C VAL A 346 11.70 -17.49 -12.75
N ILE A 347 11.01 -16.88 -13.71
CA ILE A 347 9.72 -17.34 -14.22
C ILE A 347 9.98 -17.89 -15.62
N THR A 348 9.81 -19.18 -15.83
CA THR A 348 10.06 -19.77 -17.14
C THR A 348 8.90 -19.47 -18.06
N THR A 349 9.17 -18.83 -19.20
CA THR A 349 8.13 -18.25 -20.04
C THR A 349 8.23 -18.71 -21.49
N ALA A 350 7.21 -19.39 -21.99
CA ALA A 350 7.01 -19.67 -23.40
C ALA A 350 6.16 -18.57 -24.04
N LYS A 351 6.77 -17.74 -24.90
CA LYS A 351 6.06 -16.77 -25.74
C LYS A 351 5.76 -17.41 -27.09
N CYS A 352 4.51 -17.77 -27.32
CA CYS A 352 4.06 -18.49 -28.49
C CYS A 352 3.68 -17.55 -29.64
N ARG A 353 4.06 -17.92 -30.86
CA ARG A 353 3.66 -17.24 -32.09
C ARG A 353 3.59 -18.21 -33.27
N SER A 354 2.97 -17.80 -34.37
CA SER A 354 2.97 -18.58 -35.62
C SER A 354 3.28 -17.67 -36.79
N SER A 355 4.54 -17.69 -37.25
CA SER A 355 5.00 -16.75 -38.27
C SER A 355 4.45 -16.99 -39.67
N SER A 356 3.91 -18.20 -39.95
CA SER A 356 3.29 -18.55 -41.25
C SER A 356 1.93 -19.26 -41.13
N GLY A 357 1.38 -19.36 -39.92
CA GLY A 357 0.06 -19.93 -39.66
C GLY A 357 0.06 -21.44 -39.44
N SER A 358 1.22 -22.08 -39.22
CA SER A 358 1.25 -23.50 -38.83
C SER A 358 0.74 -23.71 -37.40
N ALA A 359 0.12 -24.87 -37.17
CA ALA A 359 -0.25 -25.28 -35.82
C ALA A 359 0.94 -25.96 -35.15
N ASP A 360 1.02 -25.83 -33.82
CA ASP A 360 1.75 -26.79 -33.00
C ASP A 360 0.94 -28.08 -32.95
N THR A 361 1.55 -29.19 -33.39
CA THR A 361 0.88 -30.50 -33.49
C THR A 361 1.35 -31.49 -32.43
N GLU A 362 2.33 -31.10 -31.61
CA GLU A 362 2.85 -31.94 -30.53
C GLU A 362 2.11 -31.61 -29.23
N ALA A 363 1.73 -32.64 -28.47
CA ALA A 363 1.04 -32.44 -27.21
C ALA A 363 2.02 -31.94 -26.14
N LEU A 364 1.56 -30.99 -25.33
CA LEU A 364 2.30 -30.48 -24.18
C LEU A 364 1.87 -31.25 -22.92
N THR A 365 2.83 -31.88 -22.25
CA THR A 365 2.67 -32.36 -20.88
C THR A 365 3.64 -31.57 -20.02
N ILE A 366 3.12 -30.83 -19.04
CA ILE A 366 3.93 -30.04 -18.10
C ILE A 366 4.13 -30.93 -16.86
N ASP A 367 5.33 -31.48 -16.71
CA ASP A 367 5.74 -32.37 -15.61
C ASP A 367 7.24 -32.27 -15.30
N GLY A 368 7.66 -32.70 -14.12
CA GLY A 368 9.06 -32.73 -13.69
C GLY A 368 9.62 -31.40 -13.13
N TRP A 369 8.78 -30.37 -13.02
CA TRP A 369 9.20 -29.06 -12.50
C TRP A 369 9.14 -29.01 -10.97
N THR A 370 9.79 -28.03 -10.37
CA THR A 370 9.52 -27.63 -8.98
C THR A 370 9.35 -26.12 -8.94
N THR A 371 8.16 -25.66 -8.58
CA THR A 371 7.73 -24.27 -8.73
C THR A 371 7.28 -23.65 -7.40
N THR A 372 7.06 -22.34 -7.40
CA THR A 372 6.38 -21.63 -6.31
C THR A 372 5.37 -20.63 -6.90
N ASP A 373 4.52 -20.05 -6.06
CA ASP A 373 3.63 -18.94 -6.41
C ASP A 373 4.34 -17.72 -7.05
N THR A 374 5.63 -17.55 -6.74
CA THR A 374 6.49 -16.48 -7.25
C THR A 374 7.42 -16.90 -8.39
N THR A 375 7.73 -18.19 -8.52
CA THR A 375 8.63 -18.78 -9.54
C THR A 375 7.87 -19.87 -10.28
N TYR A 376 7.01 -19.44 -11.20
CA TYR A 376 6.00 -20.26 -11.87
C TYR A 376 6.31 -20.45 -13.36
N ILE A 377 5.52 -21.28 -14.02
CA ILE A 377 5.58 -21.52 -15.47
C ILE A 377 4.54 -20.63 -16.16
N LYS A 378 4.94 -19.88 -17.19
CA LYS A 378 4.04 -19.05 -17.99
C LYS A 378 4.09 -19.45 -19.46
N ILE A 379 2.92 -19.61 -20.07
CA ILE A 379 2.78 -19.86 -21.50
C ILE A 379 1.78 -18.85 -22.03
N TYR A 380 2.19 -18.04 -23.00
CA TYR A 380 1.31 -16.97 -23.50
C TYR A 380 1.55 -16.59 -24.94
N THR A 381 0.58 -15.90 -25.53
CA THR A 381 0.73 -15.11 -26.75
C THR A 381 0.69 -13.62 -26.40
N ASP A 382 1.61 -12.85 -26.98
CA ASP A 382 1.73 -11.41 -26.75
C ASP A 382 0.61 -10.65 -27.46
N SER A 383 -0.22 -9.91 -26.70
CA SER A 383 -1.35 -9.15 -27.24
C SER A 383 -0.95 -7.96 -28.12
N SER A 384 0.32 -7.53 -28.05
CA SER A 384 0.86 -6.50 -28.94
C SER A 384 1.28 -7.05 -30.32
N GLU A 385 1.30 -8.38 -30.48
CA GLU A 385 1.69 -9.05 -31.72
C GLU A 385 0.49 -9.64 -32.46
N GLY A 386 0.56 -9.70 -33.80
CA GLY A 386 -0.50 -10.26 -34.65
C GLY A 386 -0.68 -11.79 -34.58
N TYR A 387 -0.04 -12.45 -33.60
CA TYR A 387 -0.13 -13.90 -33.38
C TYR A 387 -1.09 -14.28 -32.24
N ARG A 388 -1.58 -13.28 -31.49
CA ARG A 388 -2.66 -13.40 -30.52
C ARG A 388 -4.01 -13.46 -31.23
N HIS A 389 -4.96 -14.25 -30.73
CA HIS A 389 -6.33 -14.23 -31.22
C HIS A 389 -7.06 -12.95 -30.76
N SER A 390 -8.01 -12.46 -31.55
CA SER A 390 -8.88 -11.33 -31.20
C SER A 390 -10.29 -11.85 -30.87
N GLY A 391 -10.41 -12.63 -29.78
CA GLY A 391 -11.67 -13.28 -29.38
C GLY A 391 -12.27 -14.31 -30.34
N VAL A 392 -11.71 -14.46 -31.55
CA VAL A 392 -12.17 -15.36 -32.60
C VAL A 392 -11.04 -16.29 -33.04
N TYR A 393 -11.39 -17.57 -33.22
CA TYR A 393 -10.42 -18.57 -33.66
C TYR A 393 -9.89 -18.26 -35.08
N SER A 394 -8.57 -18.16 -35.23
CA SER A 394 -7.88 -17.84 -36.47
C SER A 394 -6.69 -18.75 -36.73
N ALA A 395 -6.53 -19.17 -38.00
CA ALA A 395 -5.34 -19.91 -38.45
C ALA A 395 -4.07 -19.05 -38.53
N SER A 396 -4.19 -17.72 -38.47
CA SER A 396 -3.02 -16.81 -38.45
C SER A 396 -2.42 -16.61 -37.05
N ALA A 397 -3.19 -16.95 -36.00
CA ALA A 397 -2.73 -16.88 -34.63
C ALA A 397 -2.10 -18.22 -34.20
N TYR A 398 -1.25 -18.18 -33.17
CA TYR A 398 -0.68 -19.41 -32.61
C TYR A 398 -1.79 -20.32 -32.11
N ARG A 399 -1.64 -21.62 -32.37
CA ARG A 399 -2.58 -22.64 -31.93
C ARG A 399 -1.86 -23.95 -31.70
N ILE A 400 -2.27 -24.65 -30.66
CA ILE A 400 -1.95 -26.06 -30.45
C ILE A 400 -3.16 -26.90 -30.88
N ALA A 401 -2.97 -27.77 -31.85
CA ALA A 401 -4.04 -28.51 -32.51
C ALA A 401 -3.67 -30.00 -32.64
N THR A 402 -3.96 -30.77 -31.61
CA THR A 402 -3.59 -32.18 -31.52
C THR A 402 -4.53 -32.95 -30.59
N ALA A 403 -4.31 -34.26 -30.47
CA ALA A 403 -5.03 -35.09 -29.51
C ALA A 403 -4.46 -34.86 -28.10
N SER A 404 -5.29 -34.41 -27.16
CA SER A 404 -4.85 -34.05 -25.80
C SER A 404 -3.82 -32.91 -25.78
N PRO A 405 -4.17 -31.72 -26.30
CA PRO A 405 -3.23 -30.61 -26.46
C PRO A 405 -2.37 -30.29 -25.24
N ILE A 406 -2.98 -30.16 -24.05
CA ILE A 406 -2.28 -29.74 -22.84
C ILE A 406 -2.66 -30.61 -21.64
N ILE A 407 -1.65 -31.15 -20.95
CA ILE A 407 -1.77 -31.82 -19.66
C ILE A 407 -0.88 -31.09 -18.66
N ILE A 408 -1.41 -30.76 -17.48
CA ILE A 408 -0.73 -30.03 -16.41
C ILE A 408 -0.64 -30.94 -15.18
N ASN A 409 0.55 -31.45 -14.90
CA ASN A 409 0.85 -32.22 -13.69
C ASN A 409 1.55 -31.38 -12.62
N GLU A 410 1.96 -30.15 -12.95
CA GLU A 410 2.72 -29.27 -12.07
C GLU A 410 1.88 -28.21 -11.36
N SER A 411 2.36 -27.81 -10.18
CA SER A 411 1.81 -26.65 -9.48
C SER A 411 2.26 -25.33 -10.11
N ASN A 412 1.48 -24.27 -9.91
CA ASN A 412 1.83 -22.90 -10.33
C ASN A 412 2.11 -22.75 -11.83
N VAL A 413 1.06 -22.91 -12.65
CA VAL A 413 1.13 -22.80 -14.12
C VAL A 413 0.13 -21.78 -14.62
N ARG A 414 0.55 -20.89 -15.52
CA ARG A 414 -0.28 -19.84 -16.11
C ARG A 414 -0.31 -19.95 -17.63
N ILE A 415 -1.50 -20.12 -18.21
CA ILE A 415 -1.71 -20.24 -19.66
C ILE A 415 -2.65 -19.13 -20.13
N GLU A 416 -2.13 -18.29 -21.03
CA GLU A 416 -2.78 -17.06 -21.47
C GLU A 416 -2.90 -16.95 -22.99
N GLY A 417 -4.08 -16.63 -23.50
CA GLY A 417 -4.20 -16.16 -24.89
C GLY A 417 -4.00 -17.19 -25.99
N LEU A 418 -3.99 -18.47 -25.66
CA LEU A 418 -3.77 -19.53 -26.63
C LEU A 418 -5.07 -19.92 -27.33
N GLN A 419 -4.91 -20.47 -28.52
CA GLN A 419 -5.95 -21.26 -29.16
C GLN A 419 -5.64 -22.74 -28.99
N ILE A 420 -6.55 -23.48 -28.38
CA ILE A 420 -6.35 -24.88 -28.00
C ILE A 420 -7.43 -25.70 -28.67
N TYR A 421 -7.04 -26.53 -29.64
CA TYR A 421 -7.97 -27.29 -30.45
C TYR A 421 -7.81 -28.80 -30.26
N GLN A 422 -8.78 -29.41 -29.56
CA GLN A 422 -8.93 -30.87 -29.49
C GLN A 422 -9.56 -31.37 -30.80
N ASN A 423 -8.71 -31.89 -31.68
CA ASN A 423 -9.06 -32.25 -33.05
C ASN A 423 -9.25 -33.76 -33.29
N SER A 424 -9.23 -34.58 -32.23
CA SER A 424 -9.23 -36.04 -32.34
C SER A 424 -10.30 -36.71 -31.47
N ASP A 425 -11.01 -37.70 -32.03
CA ASP A 425 -12.01 -38.55 -31.35
C ASP A 425 -11.37 -39.81 -30.72
N ILE A 426 -10.07 -39.77 -30.40
CA ILE A 426 -9.36 -40.85 -29.69
C ILE A 426 -9.74 -40.84 -28.20
N ALA A 427 -9.93 -42.03 -27.62
CA ALA A 427 -10.50 -42.22 -26.29
C ALA A 427 -9.88 -41.35 -25.17
N ALA A 428 -10.78 -40.69 -24.42
CA ALA A 428 -10.57 -40.04 -23.12
C ALA A 428 -9.43 -39.01 -23.08
N LYS A 429 -9.48 -38.00 -23.95
CA LYS A 429 -8.47 -36.92 -24.01
C LYS A 429 -9.12 -35.53 -23.99
N ASN A 430 -8.86 -34.73 -22.96
CA ASN A 430 -9.43 -33.38 -22.82
C ASN A 430 -8.62 -32.35 -23.62
N ALA A 431 -9.15 -31.15 -23.85
CA ALA A 431 -8.35 -30.10 -24.50
C ALA A 431 -7.26 -29.57 -23.56
N ILE A 432 -7.63 -29.36 -22.29
CA ILE A 432 -6.74 -29.13 -21.15
C ILE A 432 -7.13 -30.09 -20.04
N GLU A 433 -6.16 -30.82 -19.48
CA GLU A 433 -6.36 -31.63 -18.28
C GLU A 433 -5.40 -31.19 -17.16
N ILE A 434 -5.95 -30.84 -16.00
CA ILE A 434 -5.22 -30.40 -14.82
C ILE A 434 -5.30 -31.52 -13.77
N ILE A 435 -4.15 -32.06 -13.38
CA ILE A 435 -4.01 -33.21 -12.47
C ILE A 435 -2.94 -32.93 -11.39
N ALA A 436 -2.49 -31.67 -11.23
CA ALA A 436 -1.52 -31.30 -10.21
C ALA A 436 -2.00 -31.72 -8.80
N GLU A 437 -1.15 -32.32 -7.98
CA GLU A 437 -1.57 -32.95 -6.70
C GLU A 437 -1.55 -32.00 -5.49
N ASP A 438 -1.43 -30.69 -5.70
CA ASP A 438 -1.29 -29.70 -4.62
C ASP A 438 -2.50 -28.75 -4.51
N ALA A 439 -3.07 -28.67 -3.30
CA ALA A 439 -4.21 -27.80 -3.01
C ALA A 439 -3.83 -26.31 -2.96
N ASP A 440 -2.56 -26.00 -2.67
CA ASP A 440 -2.03 -24.62 -2.59
C ASP A 440 -1.51 -24.10 -3.94
N SER A 441 -1.80 -24.80 -5.04
CA SER A 441 -1.32 -24.48 -6.39
C SER A 441 -2.00 -23.25 -7.01
N ASP A 442 -1.22 -22.31 -7.58
CA ASP A 442 -1.73 -21.17 -8.37
C ASP A 442 -1.78 -21.49 -9.88
N ILE A 443 -2.75 -22.32 -10.28
CA ILE A 443 -2.98 -22.62 -11.71
C ILE A 443 -3.99 -21.64 -12.30
N ARG A 444 -3.61 -21.00 -13.42
CA ARG A 444 -4.45 -20.01 -14.11
C ARG A 444 -4.59 -20.33 -15.60
N ILE A 445 -5.83 -20.46 -16.07
CA ILE A 445 -6.15 -20.65 -17.48
C ILE A 445 -7.03 -19.47 -17.91
N TYR A 446 -6.49 -18.55 -18.70
CA TYR A 446 -7.22 -17.32 -18.99
C TYR A 446 -7.04 -16.71 -20.36
N GLN A 447 -8.07 -16.00 -20.81
CA GLN A 447 -8.14 -15.39 -22.12
C GLN A 447 -7.86 -16.36 -23.28
N ASN A 448 -8.15 -17.65 -23.13
CA ASN A 448 -7.91 -18.64 -24.19
C ASN A 448 -9.18 -18.92 -25.00
N ILE A 449 -8.99 -19.38 -26.24
CA ILE A 449 -10.04 -20.02 -27.04
C ILE A 449 -9.83 -21.54 -27.01
N ILE A 450 -10.77 -22.26 -26.42
CA ILE A 450 -10.71 -23.72 -26.28
C ILE A 450 -11.82 -24.35 -27.11
N LYS A 451 -11.40 -25.08 -28.14
CA LYS A 451 -12.27 -25.61 -29.17
C LYS A 451 -12.25 -27.13 -29.20
N GLY A 452 -13.42 -27.73 -29.29
CA GLY A 452 -13.63 -29.12 -29.68
C GLY A 452 -14.03 -29.25 -31.15
N SER A 453 -13.91 -30.45 -31.72
CA SER A 453 -14.30 -30.73 -33.11
C SER A 453 -15.80 -30.61 -33.39
N GLY A 454 -16.64 -30.57 -32.34
CA GLY A 454 -18.11 -30.57 -32.43
C GLY A 454 -18.72 -31.89 -32.92
N SER A 455 -17.91 -32.80 -33.48
CA SER A 455 -18.33 -34.04 -34.14
C SER A 455 -17.67 -35.28 -33.54
N PHE A 456 -17.31 -35.25 -32.25
CA PHE A 456 -16.90 -36.46 -31.53
C PHE A 456 -18.04 -37.48 -31.63
N THR A 457 -17.71 -38.74 -31.96
CA THR A 457 -18.71 -39.77 -32.25
C THR A 457 -18.64 -40.97 -31.32
N THR A 458 -17.48 -41.19 -30.68
CA THR A 458 -17.24 -42.42 -29.92
C THR A 458 -16.78 -42.18 -28.49
N ASN A 459 -16.11 -41.06 -28.20
CA ASN A 459 -15.54 -40.81 -26.88
C ASN A 459 -15.95 -39.44 -26.35
N SER A 460 -16.25 -39.37 -25.05
CA SER A 460 -16.49 -38.08 -24.40
C SER A 460 -15.19 -37.30 -24.21
N HIS A 461 -15.28 -35.99 -24.39
CA HIS A 461 -14.16 -35.07 -24.27
C HIS A 461 -14.58 -33.86 -23.43
N VAL A 462 -13.64 -33.30 -22.68
CA VAL A 462 -13.85 -32.04 -21.95
C VAL A 462 -12.97 -30.95 -22.53
N GLY A 463 -13.46 -29.71 -22.61
CA GLY A 463 -12.63 -28.54 -22.91
C GLY A 463 -11.55 -28.36 -21.84
N ILE A 464 -11.95 -28.05 -20.62
CA ILE A 464 -11.04 -28.05 -19.46
C ILE A 464 -11.55 -29.05 -18.43
N LYS A 465 -10.72 -30.04 -18.10
CA LYS A 465 -10.96 -30.91 -16.95
C LYS A 465 -9.98 -30.55 -15.84
N ALA A 466 -10.48 -30.14 -14.68
CA ALA A 466 -9.63 -29.74 -13.56
C ALA A 466 -9.85 -30.63 -12.34
N SER A 467 -8.77 -31.25 -11.85
CA SER A 467 -8.78 -32.12 -10.66
C SER A 467 -7.99 -31.54 -9.49
N SER A 468 -7.68 -30.24 -9.53
CA SER A 468 -6.98 -29.47 -8.48
C SER A 468 -7.38 -28.00 -8.52
N SER A 469 -7.01 -27.22 -7.49
CA SER A 469 -7.34 -25.80 -7.37
C SER A 469 -6.95 -25.03 -8.64
N ALA A 470 -7.88 -24.25 -9.20
CA ALA A 470 -7.65 -23.55 -10.46
C ALA A 470 -8.48 -22.27 -10.60
N LYS A 471 -7.87 -21.28 -11.25
CA LYS A 471 -8.48 -20.00 -11.64
C LYS A 471 -8.69 -20.00 -13.15
N ILE A 472 -9.94 -20.05 -13.58
CA ILE A 472 -10.29 -20.20 -15.00
C ILE A 472 -11.14 -19.00 -15.39
N TYR A 473 -10.61 -18.09 -16.21
CA TYR A 473 -11.31 -16.84 -16.48
C TYR A 473 -11.12 -16.25 -17.87
N ASN A 474 -12.07 -15.46 -18.35
CA ASN A 474 -12.04 -14.86 -19.69
C ASN A 474 -11.83 -15.86 -20.82
N ASN A 475 -12.19 -17.14 -20.67
CA ASN A 475 -12.03 -18.11 -21.76
C ASN A 475 -13.31 -18.24 -22.59
N ILE A 476 -13.14 -18.50 -23.89
CA ILE A 476 -14.23 -18.91 -24.79
C ILE A 476 -14.10 -20.42 -25.04
N ILE A 477 -15.10 -21.21 -24.63
CA ILE A 477 -15.06 -22.67 -24.68
C ILE A 477 -16.25 -23.21 -25.48
N TYR A 478 -15.98 -23.98 -26.54
CA TYR A 478 -17.05 -24.51 -27.40
C TYR A 478 -16.70 -25.78 -28.19
N GLY A 479 -17.72 -26.47 -28.70
CA GLY A 479 -17.55 -27.60 -29.62
C GLY A 479 -17.43 -28.97 -28.95
N PHE A 480 -17.94 -29.13 -27.72
CA PHE A 480 -17.91 -30.40 -26.97
C PHE A 480 -19.32 -31.02 -26.89
N ASN A 481 -19.90 -31.32 -28.05
CA ASN A 481 -21.34 -31.63 -28.21
C ASN A 481 -21.75 -33.08 -27.98
N LEU A 482 -20.82 -34.04 -27.95
CA LEU A 482 -21.18 -35.45 -27.75
C LEU A 482 -21.77 -35.66 -26.36
N THR A 483 -22.69 -36.61 -26.21
CA THR A 483 -23.20 -37.05 -24.89
C THR A 483 -22.05 -37.29 -23.92
N ASP A 484 -22.22 -36.86 -22.67
CA ASP A 484 -21.24 -36.95 -21.58
C ASP A 484 -19.95 -36.12 -21.80
N SER A 485 -19.87 -35.32 -22.86
CA SER A 485 -18.81 -34.32 -23.05
C SER A 485 -19.15 -33.04 -22.29
N ALA A 486 -18.12 -32.27 -21.94
CA ALA A 486 -18.32 -31.00 -21.27
C ALA A 486 -17.44 -29.86 -21.78
N GLY A 487 -17.87 -28.62 -21.63
CA GLY A 487 -17.01 -27.46 -21.81
C GLY A 487 -15.98 -27.37 -20.68
N LEU A 488 -16.47 -27.38 -19.44
CA LEU A 488 -15.69 -27.37 -18.21
C LEU A 488 -16.20 -28.47 -17.27
N TYR A 489 -15.28 -29.28 -16.75
CA TYR A 489 -15.57 -30.29 -15.73
C TYR A 489 -14.58 -30.21 -14.57
N LEU A 490 -15.11 -29.92 -13.38
CA LEU A 490 -14.34 -29.81 -12.13
C LEU A 490 -14.50 -31.11 -11.35
N SER A 491 -13.46 -31.95 -11.30
CA SER A 491 -13.50 -33.32 -10.77
C SER A 491 -12.69 -33.53 -9.49
N GLY A 492 -12.08 -32.49 -8.93
CA GLY A 492 -11.32 -32.59 -7.70
C GLY A 492 -12.19 -32.53 -6.44
N ASP A 493 -11.72 -33.16 -5.37
CA ASP A 493 -12.30 -33.14 -4.02
C ASP A 493 -11.53 -32.16 -3.12
N ASN A 494 -12.24 -31.30 -2.37
CA ASN A 494 -11.66 -30.31 -1.44
C ASN A 494 -10.65 -29.34 -2.09
N PHE A 495 -10.93 -28.88 -3.31
CA PHE A 495 -10.17 -27.83 -4.00
C PHE A 495 -10.99 -26.56 -4.18
N ASP A 496 -10.30 -25.45 -4.46
CA ASP A 496 -10.93 -24.15 -4.70
C ASP A 496 -10.87 -23.80 -6.19
N TYR A 497 -12.06 -23.52 -6.76
CA TYR A 497 -12.24 -23.19 -8.16
C TYR A 497 -12.87 -21.81 -8.31
N TYR A 498 -12.17 -20.91 -8.99
CA TYR A 498 -12.65 -19.56 -9.31
C TYR A 498 -12.87 -19.44 -10.81
N ILE A 499 -14.13 -19.49 -11.21
CA ILE A 499 -14.55 -19.58 -12.61
C ILE A 499 -15.21 -18.28 -13.01
N TYR A 500 -14.45 -17.32 -13.58
CA TYR A 500 -14.91 -15.94 -13.77
C TYR A 500 -14.96 -15.51 -15.24
N ASN A 501 -16.02 -14.81 -15.67
CA ASN A 501 -16.08 -14.22 -17.01
C ASN A 501 -15.79 -15.22 -18.15
N ASN A 502 -16.20 -16.47 -18.07
CA ASN A 502 -16.05 -17.39 -19.21
C ASN A 502 -17.31 -17.37 -20.08
N THR A 503 -17.14 -17.61 -21.38
CA THR A 503 -18.22 -17.84 -22.34
C THR A 503 -18.18 -19.29 -22.81
N LEU A 504 -19.08 -20.13 -22.28
CA LEU A 504 -19.19 -21.54 -22.62
C LEU A 504 -20.43 -21.77 -23.48
N VAL A 505 -20.22 -22.26 -24.71
CA VAL A 505 -21.29 -22.37 -25.70
C VAL A 505 -21.19 -23.66 -26.50
N ASN A 506 -22.31 -24.16 -27.02
CA ASN A 506 -22.35 -25.31 -27.93
C ASN A 506 -21.56 -26.52 -27.38
N SER A 507 -21.98 -27.01 -26.21
CA SER A 507 -21.45 -28.22 -25.58
C SER A 507 -22.60 -29.05 -25.00
N ASN A 508 -22.41 -30.35 -24.78
CA ASN A 508 -23.45 -31.19 -24.16
C ASN A 508 -23.73 -30.71 -22.74
N THR A 509 -22.72 -30.73 -21.87
CA THR A 509 -22.76 -30.05 -20.58
C THR A 509 -21.78 -28.89 -20.61
N CYS A 510 -22.21 -27.66 -20.40
CA CYS A 510 -21.26 -26.55 -20.51
C CYS A 510 -20.38 -26.43 -19.28
N MET A 511 -20.96 -26.44 -18.08
CA MET A 511 -20.23 -26.42 -16.83
C MET A 511 -20.76 -27.51 -15.90
N ALA A 512 -19.87 -28.38 -15.41
CA ALA A 512 -20.19 -29.41 -14.45
C ALA A 512 -19.15 -29.49 -13.35
N GLN A 513 -19.59 -29.87 -12.15
CA GLN A 513 -18.71 -30.29 -11.07
C GLN A 513 -19.10 -31.70 -10.58
N GLY A 514 -18.09 -32.46 -10.14
CA GLY A 514 -18.20 -33.84 -9.69
C GLY A 514 -18.40 -34.02 -8.18
N ASP A 515 -17.67 -33.28 -7.33
CA ASP A 515 -17.58 -33.56 -5.90
C ASP A 515 -17.41 -32.32 -4.98
N GLY A 516 -17.13 -32.53 -3.68
CA GLY A 516 -17.33 -31.61 -2.54
C GLY A 516 -16.40 -30.39 -2.42
N SER A 517 -16.00 -29.81 -3.54
CA SER A 517 -15.10 -28.66 -3.66
C SER A 517 -15.81 -27.30 -3.56
N THR A 518 -15.06 -26.24 -3.26
CA THR A 518 -15.56 -24.86 -3.32
C THR A 518 -15.51 -24.38 -4.77
N VAL A 519 -16.68 -24.15 -5.38
CA VAL A 519 -16.76 -23.62 -6.75
C VAL A 519 -17.45 -22.26 -6.72
N VAL A 520 -16.69 -21.20 -6.94
CA VAL A 520 -17.20 -19.83 -7.05
C VAL A 520 -17.26 -19.45 -8.53
N ALA A 521 -18.47 -19.35 -9.07
CA ALA A 521 -18.71 -18.92 -10.44
C ALA A 521 -19.24 -17.48 -10.46
N LYS A 522 -18.58 -16.57 -11.19
CA LYS A 522 -19.06 -15.19 -11.37
C LYS A 522 -19.01 -14.77 -12.83
N ASN A 523 -20.01 -13.99 -13.28
CA ASN A 523 -20.03 -13.42 -14.62
C ASN A 523 -19.87 -14.44 -15.77
N ASN A 524 -20.27 -15.71 -15.65
CA ASN A 524 -20.13 -16.65 -16.76
C ASN A 524 -21.36 -16.66 -17.66
N ILE A 525 -21.14 -16.68 -18.97
CA ILE A 525 -22.18 -17.00 -19.97
C ILE A 525 -22.16 -18.49 -20.25
N VAL A 526 -23.32 -19.13 -20.14
CA VAL A 526 -23.53 -20.51 -20.56
C VAL A 526 -24.73 -20.60 -21.51
N GLN A 527 -24.51 -20.91 -22.79
CA GLN A 527 -25.57 -20.90 -23.84
C GLN A 527 -25.53 -22.13 -24.75
N ASN A 528 -26.67 -22.53 -25.29
CA ASN A 528 -26.79 -23.64 -26.24
C ASN A 528 -26.20 -24.96 -25.72
N CYS A 529 -26.56 -25.32 -24.49
CA CYS A 529 -26.12 -26.55 -23.81
C CYS A 529 -27.31 -27.48 -23.56
N THR A 530 -27.05 -28.78 -23.41
CA THR A 530 -28.07 -29.71 -22.88
C THR A 530 -28.20 -29.54 -21.36
N ASN A 531 -27.06 -29.43 -20.66
CA ASN A 531 -26.97 -29.06 -19.25
C ASN A 531 -26.10 -27.80 -19.12
N TYR A 532 -26.59 -26.79 -18.40
CA TYR A 532 -25.94 -25.47 -18.30
C TYR A 532 -24.95 -25.46 -17.14
N PHE A 533 -25.42 -25.20 -15.91
CA PHE A 533 -24.65 -25.33 -14.68
C PHE A 533 -25.09 -26.60 -13.94
N ALA A 534 -24.31 -27.67 -14.05
CA ALA A 534 -24.56 -28.93 -13.36
C ALA A 534 -23.74 -29.03 -12.05
N GLY A 535 -24.40 -29.46 -10.98
CA GLY A 535 -23.79 -29.64 -9.65
C GLY A 535 -24.13 -28.52 -8.66
N THR A 536 -23.35 -28.42 -7.58
CA THR A 536 -23.52 -27.43 -6.50
C THR A 536 -22.43 -26.36 -6.57
N TYR A 537 -22.80 -25.10 -6.36
CA TYR A 537 -21.89 -23.96 -6.37
C TYR A 537 -21.89 -23.28 -5.00
N ASP A 538 -20.77 -22.65 -4.67
CA ASP A 538 -20.66 -21.87 -3.44
C ASP A 538 -21.62 -20.66 -3.47
N SER A 539 -22.09 -20.27 -2.30
CA SER A 539 -22.99 -19.12 -2.11
C SER A 539 -22.40 -17.78 -2.56
N ALA A 540 -21.08 -17.66 -2.70
CA ALA A 540 -20.39 -16.50 -3.24
C ALA A 540 -20.49 -16.40 -4.78
N SER A 541 -21.00 -17.43 -5.45
CA SER A 541 -21.27 -17.39 -6.90
C SER A 541 -22.38 -16.40 -7.22
N ASP A 542 -22.20 -15.58 -8.25
CA ASP A 542 -23.18 -14.54 -8.59
C ASP A 542 -23.04 -13.99 -10.02
N TYR A 543 -24.07 -13.28 -10.52
CA TYR A 543 -24.06 -12.63 -11.84
C TYR A 543 -23.76 -13.56 -13.02
N ASN A 544 -24.15 -14.83 -12.95
CA ASN A 544 -24.02 -15.79 -14.06
C ASN A 544 -25.25 -15.76 -14.98
N LEU A 545 -25.12 -16.25 -16.21
CA LEU A 545 -26.20 -16.23 -17.19
C LEU A 545 -26.38 -17.59 -17.89
N SER A 546 -27.62 -18.10 -17.86
CA SER A 546 -28.02 -19.32 -18.57
C SER A 546 -29.40 -19.22 -19.22
N LEU A 547 -29.66 -20.02 -20.27
CA LEU A 547 -30.99 -20.16 -20.88
C LEU A 547 -31.98 -20.97 -20.03
N ASP A 548 -31.53 -21.60 -18.95
CA ASP A 548 -32.37 -22.31 -17.99
C ASP A 548 -32.28 -21.68 -16.60
N ALA A 549 -32.82 -22.36 -15.59
CA ALA A 549 -32.86 -21.92 -14.20
C ALA A 549 -31.61 -22.29 -13.38
N SER A 550 -30.53 -22.77 -14.00
CA SER A 550 -29.39 -23.35 -13.29
C SER A 550 -28.27 -22.36 -12.91
N ALA A 551 -28.22 -21.16 -13.49
CA ALA A 551 -27.20 -20.17 -13.16
C ALA A 551 -27.15 -19.88 -11.63
N PRO A 552 -26.01 -20.12 -10.97
CA PRO A 552 -25.90 -19.99 -9.51
C PRO A 552 -25.76 -18.53 -9.09
N GLY A 553 -26.33 -18.15 -7.96
CA GLY A 553 -26.26 -16.81 -7.37
C GLY A 553 -27.56 -16.01 -7.42
N SER A 554 -27.66 -14.96 -6.61
CA SER A 554 -28.92 -14.21 -6.41
C SER A 554 -29.17 -13.14 -7.48
N ASN A 555 -28.11 -12.61 -8.07
CA ASN A 555 -28.15 -11.61 -9.15
C ASN A 555 -27.92 -12.25 -10.54
N SER A 556 -27.98 -13.58 -10.62
CA SER A 556 -27.81 -14.32 -11.87
C SER A 556 -29.03 -14.24 -12.79
N SER A 557 -28.76 -14.07 -14.08
CA SER A 557 -29.74 -13.99 -15.15
C SER A 557 -30.11 -15.39 -15.66
N THR A 558 -31.16 -15.97 -15.07
CA THR A 558 -31.72 -17.26 -15.51
C THR A 558 -32.72 -17.11 -16.66
N SER A 559 -32.93 -18.18 -17.44
CA SER A 559 -33.87 -18.19 -18.58
C SER A 559 -33.64 -17.04 -19.58
N THR A 560 -32.38 -16.65 -19.74
CA THR A 560 -31.95 -15.48 -20.50
C THR A 560 -31.05 -15.92 -21.65
N SER A 561 -31.34 -15.40 -22.85
CA SER A 561 -30.53 -15.62 -24.04
C SER A 561 -29.49 -14.54 -24.22
N VAL A 562 -28.36 -14.88 -24.84
CA VAL A 562 -27.34 -13.91 -25.28
C VAL A 562 -27.36 -13.77 -26.80
N THR A 563 -27.27 -12.54 -27.29
CA THR A 563 -27.06 -12.26 -28.71
C THR A 563 -25.58 -12.03 -28.98
N PHE A 564 -24.96 -12.95 -29.73
CA PHE A 564 -23.57 -12.82 -30.18
C PHE A 564 -23.46 -12.22 -31.59
N LEU A 565 -22.31 -11.62 -31.90
CA LEU A 565 -22.04 -10.95 -33.18
C LEU A 565 -22.20 -11.89 -34.39
N ALA A 566 -21.57 -13.07 -34.35
CA ALA A 566 -21.73 -14.08 -35.41
C ALA A 566 -21.46 -15.51 -34.91
N SER A 567 -22.37 -16.02 -34.08
CA SER A 567 -22.25 -17.36 -33.47
C SER A 567 -22.14 -18.53 -34.47
N THR A 568 -22.65 -18.37 -35.70
CA THR A 568 -22.53 -19.39 -36.77
C THR A 568 -21.13 -19.49 -37.37
N SER A 569 -20.32 -18.43 -37.26
CA SER A 569 -18.90 -18.40 -37.59
C SER A 569 -18.00 -18.47 -36.36
N GLU A 570 -18.55 -18.90 -35.21
CA GLU A 570 -17.82 -19.03 -33.94
C GLU A 570 -17.27 -17.69 -33.40
N ASP A 571 -17.95 -16.58 -33.74
CA ASP A 571 -17.67 -15.27 -33.19
C ASP A 571 -18.65 -15.00 -32.04
N PHE A 572 -18.14 -15.08 -30.81
CA PHE A 572 -18.89 -14.99 -29.57
C PHE A 572 -18.68 -13.65 -28.84
N HIS A 573 -18.24 -12.62 -29.54
CA HIS A 573 -18.37 -11.25 -29.02
C HIS A 573 -19.85 -10.90 -28.83
N LEU A 574 -20.12 -10.08 -27.83
CA LEU A 574 -21.45 -9.57 -27.52
C LEU A 574 -21.90 -8.62 -28.62
N HIS A 575 -23.13 -8.80 -29.08
CA HIS A 575 -23.72 -7.89 -30.05
C HIS A 575 -24.27 -6.63 -29.37
N PHE A 576 -24.32 -5.51 -30.09
CA PHE A 576 -24.75 -4.20 -29.54
C PHE A 576 -26.19 -4.16 -29.05
N ASP A 577 -27.03 -5.12 -29.42
CA ASP A 577 -28.43 -5.21 -28.98
C ASP A 577 -28.64 -6.34 -27.94
N ASP A 578 -27.56 -6.98 -27.49
CA ASP A 578 -27.64 -7.89 -26.36
C ASP A 578 -28.10 -7.11 -25.13
N THR A 579 -29.08 -7.69 -24.43
CA THR A 579 -29.68 -7.13 -23.21
C THR A 579 -29.52 -8.05 -22.01
N GLY A 580 -29.01 -9.28 -22.22
CA GLY A 580 -28.86 -10.27 -21.17
C GLY A 580 -27.52 -10.16 -20.46
N ALA A 581 -26.43 -10.06 -21.21
CA ALA A 581 -25.06 -10.06 -20.69
C ALA A 581 -24.48 -8.65 -20.55
N ARG A 582 -24.79 -7.75 -21.50
CA ARG A 582 -24.26 -6.38 -21.51
C ARG A 582 -24.67 -5.61 -20.25
N ASN A 583 -23.69 -5.00 -19.59
CA ASN A 583 -23.82 -4.19 -18.38
C ASN A 583 -24.55 -4.89 -17.21
N ASN A 584 -24.61 -6.22 -17.22
CA ASN A 584 -25.27 -7.02 -16.20
C ASN A 584 -24.30 -7.84 -15.35
N GLY A 585 -22.99 -7.65 -15.51
CA GLY A 585 -21.95 -8.28 -14.70
C GLY A 585 -21.54 -7.45 -13.49
N ILE A 586 -20.76 -8.05 -12.60
CA ILE A 586 -20.10 -7.38 -11.46
C ILE A 586 -18.63 -7.12 -11.77
N SER A 587 -18.08 -6.00 -11.29
CA SER A 587 -16.64 -5.73 -11.41
C SER A 587 -15.83 -6.69 -10.55
N LEU A 588 -14.83 -7.34 -11.15
CA LEU A 588 -13.87 -8.21 -10.47
C LEU A 588 -12.47 -7.58 -10.38
N ALA A 589 -12.34 -6.27 -10.65
CA ALA A 589 -11.07 -5.55 -10.61
C ALA A 589 -10.39 -5.54 -9.23
N SER A 590 -11.16 -5.78 -8.17
CA SER A 590 -10.68 -5.84 -6.77
C SER A 590 -11.17 -7.07 -6.01
N ASP A 591 -11.58 -8.11 -6.75
CA ASP A 591 -11.98 -9.37 -6.13
C ASP A 591 -10.82 -10.00 -5.35
N SER A 592 -11.09 -10.45 -4.11
CA SER A 592 -10.05 -10.92 -3.19
C SER A 592 -9.41 -12.24 -3.61
N ASP A 593 -10.12 -13.06 -4.37
CA ASP A 593 -9.65 -14.38 -4.78
C ASP A 593 -8.98 -14.31 -6.16
N LEU A 594 -9.51 -13.47 -7.06
CA LEU A 594 -9.01 -13.29 -8.41
C LEU A 594 -9.36 -11.91 -8.99
N ALA A 595 -8.46 -10.95 -8.78
CA ALA A 595 -8.56 -9.62 -9.39
C ALA A 595 -8.04 -9.60 -10.83
N PHE A 596 -8.82 -9.02 -11.74
CA PHE A 596 -8.41 -8.70 -13.12
C PHE A 596 -9.26 -7.57 -13.70
N SER A 597 -8.78 -6.89 -14.74
CA SER A 597 -9.47 -5.77 -15.36
C SER A 597 -9.75 -5.94 -16.84
N ASP A 598 -9.21 -6.96 -17.50
CA ASP A 598 -9.26 -7.03 -18.97
C ASP A 598 -10.24 -8.12 -19.44
N ASP A 599 -10.56 -8.16 -20.72
CA ASP A 599 -11.41 -9.16 -21.37
C ASP A 599 -10.59 -10.16 -22.22
N ILE A 600 -11.27 -10.95 -23.06
CA ILE A 600 -10.66 -11.95 -23.96
C ILE A 600 -9.68 -11.33 -24.99
N ASP A 601 -9.89 -10.08 -25.37
CA ASP A 601 -9.11 -9.32 -26.33
C ASP A 601 -7.98 -8.51 -25.68
N SER A 602 -7.79 -8.69 -24.36
CA SER A 602 -6.89 -7.88 -23.54
C SER A 602 -7.26 -6.40 -23.52
N GLN A 603 -8.54 -6.08 -23.73
CA GLN A 603 -9.06 -4.72 -23.57
C GLN A 603 -9.55 -4.53 -22.13
N THR A 604 -9.25 -3.36 -21.56
CA THR A 604 -9.64 -3.05 -20.18
C THR A 604 -11.14 -2.81 -20.06
N ARG A 605 -11.76 -3.53 -19.13
CA ARG A 605 -13.15 -3.43 -18.71
C ARG A 605 -13.36 -2.23 -17.79
N TYR A 606 -14.38 -1.43 -18.10
CA TYR A 606 -14.80 -0.29 -17.29
C TYR A 606 -15.99 -0.62 -16.36
N TYR A 607 -16.50 0.38 -15.62
CA TYR A 607 -17.33 0.25 -14.41
C TYR A 607 -18.49 -0.76 -14.52
N LEU A 608 -19.20 -0.77 -15.66
CA LEU A 608 -20.23 -1.77 -15.95
C LEU A 608 -19.59 -2.96 -16.67
N TRP A 609 -19.38 -4.05 -15.94
CA TRP A 609 -18.90 -5.29 -16.53
C TRP A 609 -20.02 -5.98 -17.31
N ASP A 610 -19.65 -6.58 -18.43
CA ASP A 610 -20.52 -7.54 -19.10
C ASP A 610 -20.29 -8.92 -18.50
N ILE A 611 -21.36 -9.72 -18.44
CA ILE A 611 -21.24 -11.16 -18.17
C ILE A 611 -20.53 -11.79 -19.38
N GLY A 612 -19.58 -12.70 -19.14
CA GLY A 612 -18.85 -13.45 -20.17
C GLY A 612 -17.43 -12.96 -20.42
N ALA A 613 -16.76 -13.62 -21.36
CA ALA A 613 -15.34 -13.39 -21.67
C ALA A 613 -15.08 -12.08 -22.40
N ASP A 614 -16.05 -11.64 -23.19
CA ASP A 614 -16.01 -10.39 -23.96
C ASP A 614 -16.56 -9.20 -23.15
N LYS A 615 -16.13 -7.99 -23.50
CA LYS A 615 -16.77 -6.73 -23.12
C LYS A 615 -17.18 -6.03 -24.41
N TYR A 616 -18.46 -5.73 -24.54
CA TYR A 616 -18.92 -4.87 -25.60
C TYR A 616 -18.49 -3.42 -25.35
N TYR A 617 -17.64 -2.91 -26.24
CA TYR A 617 -17.36 -1.48 -26.34
C TYR A 617 -18.28 -0.90 -27.42
N GLY A 618 -19.19 -0.02 -27.03
CA GLY A 618 -19.96 0.77 -27.97
C GLY A 618 -19.06 1.63 -28.86
N THR A 619 -19.66 2.33 -29.82
CA THR A 619 -18.98 3.50 -30.40
C THR A 619 -19.01 4.62 -29.36
N ASN A 620 -17.88 4.86 -28.69
CA ASN A 620 -17.76 5.93 -27.69
C ASN A 620 -18.31 7.25 -28.25
N THR A 621 -19.33 7.82 -27.61
CA THR A 621 -19.84 9.16 -27.92
C THR A 621 -19.54 10.09 -26.76
N ALA A 622 -18.95 11.25 -27.05
CA ALA A 622 -18.67 12.23 -26.01
C ALA A 622 -19.96 12.67 -25.27
N PRO A 623 -19.93 12.78 -23.93
CA PRO A 623 -21.03 13.32 -23.16
C PRO A 623 -21.42 14.74 -23.62
N MET A 624 -22.67 15.12 -23.39
CA MET A 624 -23.17 16.48 -23.62
C MET A 624 -23.51 17.16 -22.30
N ILE A 625 -23.00 18.37 -22.10
CA ILE A 625 -23.43 19.26 -21.02
C ILE A 625 -24.79 19.85 -21.38
N THR A 626 -25.77 19.69 -20.50
CA THR A 626 -27.10 20.30 -20.66
C THR A 626 -27.23 21.61 -19.90
N SER A 627 -26.49 21.77 -18.80
CA SER A 627 -26.51 22.96 -17.95
C SER A 627 -25.24 23.03 -17.11
N ALA A 628 -24.73 24.23 -16.82
CA ALA A 628 -23.59 24.44 -15.92
C ALA A 628 -23.79 25.71 -15.10
N SER A 629 -23.43 25.67 -13.82
CA SER A 629 -23.58 26.80 -12.90
C SER A 629 -22.48 26.85 -11.84
N SER A 630 -22.26 28.03 -11.27
CA SER A 630 -21.40 28.27 -10.11
C SER A 630 -22.23 28.82 -8.94
N SER A 631 -21.92 28.41 -7.71
CA SER A 631 -22.60 28.88 -6.51
C SER A 631 -21.62 29.04 -5.34
N PRO A 632 -21.59 30.20 -4.65
CA PRO A 632 -22.30 31.42 -5.04
C PRO A 632 -21.65 32.06 -6.30
N SER A 633 -22.45 32.75 -7.12
CA SER A 633 -21.96 33.46 -8.32
C SER A 633 -21.18 34.74 -7.98
N GLU A 634 -21.34 35.25 -6.77
CA GLU A 634 -20.54 36.33 -6.17
C GLU A 634 -19.97 35.81 -4.86
N THR A 635 -18.64 35.82 -4.73
CA THR A 635 -17.94 35.30 -3.56
C THR A 635 -16.87 36.28 -3.07
N THR A 636 -16.22 35.94 -1.96
CA THR A 636 -15.11 36.72 -1.39
C THR A 636 -13.82 35.91 -1.49
N MET A 637 -12.68 36.59 -1.58
CA MET A 637 -11.37 35.96 -1.61
C MET A 637 -11.19 34.96 -0.45
N GLY A 638 -10.76 33.73 -0.77
CA GLY A 638 -10.55 32.65 0.20
C GLY A 638 -11.82 31.88 0.58
N ALA A 639 -12.97 32.17 -0.03
CA ALA A 639 -14.19 31.36 0.09
C ALA A 639 -14.31 30.36 -1.06
N ASP A 640 -15.11 29.32 -0.84
CA ASP A 640 -15.38 28.26 -1.81
C ASP A 640 -16.44 28.68 -2.83
N VAL A 641 -16.24 28.25 -4.08
CA VAL A 641 -17.24 28.23 -5.15
C VAL A 641 -17.46 26.78 -5.57
N THR A 642 -18.72 26.35 -5.62
CA THR A 642 -19.12 25.03 -6.13
C THR A 642 -19.60 25.18 -7.56
N PHE A 643 -19.04 24.39 -8.46
CA PHE A 643 -19.50 24.24 -9.84
C PHE A 643 -20.37 22.99 -9.95
N SER A 644 -21.53 23.12 -10.58
CA SER A 644 -22.51 22.05 -10.77
C SER A 644 -22.89 21.97 -12.24
N VAL A 645 -22.81 20.78 -12.82
CA VAL A 645 -22.99 20.53 -14.25
C VAL A 645 -23.99 19.40 -14.45
N ASP A 646 -25.08 19.69 -15.14
CA ASP A 646 -26.03 18.68 -15.61
C ASP A 646 -25.57 18.14 -16.97
N TRP A 647 -25.68 16.83 -17.19
CA TRP A 647 -25.13 16.17 -18.38
C TRP A 647 -25.99 15.00 -18.87
N THR A 648 -25.75 14.58 -20.12
CA THR A 648 -26.36 13.39 -20.71
C THR A 648 -25.35 12.67 -21.59
N ASP A 649 -25.42 11.36 -21.64
CA ASP A 649 -24.62 10.53 -22.55
C ASP A 649 -25.49 9.56 -23.34
N ALA A 650 -25.11 9.29 -24.60
CA ALA A 650 -25.85 8.44 -25.52
C ALA A 650 -25.62 6.95 -25.26
N ASP A 651 -24.43 6.58 -24.76
CA ASP A 651 -23.96 5.22 -24.52
C ASP A 651 -23.92 4.83 -23.03
N LEU A 652 -24.28 5.78 -22.15
CA LEU A 652 -24.55 5.62 -20.72
C LEU A 652 -23.30 5.28 -19.88
N GLU A 653 -22.17 5.89 -20.23
CA GLU A 653 -20.90 5.82 -19.50
C GLU A 653 -20.92 6.66 -18.20
N THR A 654 -19.96 6.35 -17.32
CA THR A 654 -19.61 7.21 -16.17
C THR A 654 -18.82 8.42 -16.63
N VAL A 655 -18.96 9.53 -15.91
CA VAL A 655 -18.30 10.78 -16.32
C VAL A 655 -17.42 11.39 -15.24
N LYS A 656 -16.53 12.29 -15.65
CA LYS A 656 -15.71 13.11 -14.77
C LYS A 656 -15.80 14.58 -15.16
N LEU A 657 -15.99 15.44 -14.17
CA LEU A 657 -16.10 16.88 -14.34
C LEU A 657 -14.73 17.53 -14.25
N TYR A 658 -14.38 18.31 -15.28
CA TYR A 658 -13.21 19.18 -15.27
C TYR A 658 -13.66 20.64 -15.42
N VAL A 659 -13.31 21.48 -14.45
CA VAL A 659 -13.56 22.92 -14.50
C VAL A 659 -12.23 23.65 -14.70
N CYS A 660 -12.02 24.15 -15.91
CA CYS A 660 -10.77 24.74 -16.36
C CYS A 660 -10.85 26.28 -16.44
N LYS A 661 -9.69 26.93 -16.31
CA LYS A 661 -9.50 28.38 -16.45
C LYS A 661 -9.49 28.83 -17.91
N ASN A 662 -9.17 27.93 -18.83
CA ASN A 662 -9.16 28.15 -20.27
C ASN A 662 -10.13 27.20 -21.00
N ASP A 663 -10.49 27.56 -22.21
CA ASP A 663 -11.35 26.75 -23.08
C ASP A 663 -10.56 25.63 -23.77
N SER A 664 -9.93 24.76 -22.99
CA SER A 664 -9.15 23.64 -23.50
C SER A 664 -9.06 22.47 -22.52
N ILE A 665 -9.02 21.26 -23.06
CA ILE A 665 -8.84 20.01 -22.32
C ILE A 665 -7.99 19.03 -23.15
N SER A 666 -7.14 18.27 -22.47
CA SER A 666 -6.36 17.19 -23.09
C SER A 666 -7.26 16.03 -23.52
N THR A 667 -7.11 15.57 -24.76
CA THR A 667 -7.94 14.49 -25.34
C THR A 667 -7.24 13.12 -25.35
N THR A 668 -6.06 13.00 -24.72
CA THR A 668 -5.33 11.71 -24.55
C THR A 668 -5.34 11.25 -23.11
N THR A 669 -5.43 12.19 -22.18
CA THR A 669 -5.60 11.97 -20.75
C THR A 669 -6.43 13.15 -20.27
N PRO A 670 -7.75 12.98 -20.07
CA PRO A 670 -8.65 14.07 -19.76
C PRO A 670 -8.16 14.87 -18.57
N GLY A 671 -8.05 16.17 -18.74
CA GLY A 671 -7.50 17.07 -17.76
C GLY A 671 -7.28 18.47 -18.35
N CYS A 672 -7.50 19.48 -17.52
CA CYS A 672 -7.15 20.85 -17.88
C CYS A 672 -5.64 20.96 -18.14
N ASP A 673 -5.24 21.96 -18.93
CA ASP A 673 -3.83 22.27 -19.14
C ASP A 673 -3.10 22.53 -17.81
N SER A 674 -1.78 22.32 -17.77
CA SER A 674 -0.96 22.49 -16.57
C SER A 674 -1.21 23.85 -15.90
N ASP A 675 -1.55 23.82 -14.62
CA ASP A 675 -1.88 24.99 -13.79
C ASP A 675 -3.16 25.76 -14.20
N GLN A 676 -4.04 25.15 -15.01
CA GLN A 676 -5.31 25.76 -15.47
C GLN A 676 -6.57 25.11 -14.89
N THR A 677 -6.47 24.41 -13.76
CA THR A 677 -7.64 23.77 -13.12
C THR A 677 -8.21 24.64 -12.00
N TYR A 678 -9.53 24.85 -11.98
CA TYR A 678 -10.23 25.25 -10.76
C TYR A 678 -10.51 24.01 -9.91
N CYS A 679 -11.30 23.07 -10.41
CA CYS A 679 -11.51 21.80 -9.71
C CYS A 679 -11.82 20.65 -10.67
N THR A 680 -11.69 19.45 -10.10
CA THR A 680 -12.18 18.18 -10.64
C THR A 680 -13.00 17.55 -9.53
N ASP A 681 -14.06 16.79 -9.87
CA ASP A 681 -14.81 16.07 -8.84
C ASP A 681 -13.92 15.02 -8.13
N SER A 682 -14.27 14.70 -6.88
CA SER A 682 -13.43 13.92 -5.97
C SER A 682 -13.48 12.41 -6.20
N TYR A 683 -14.33 11.94 -7.13
CA TYR A 683 -14.52 10.53 -7.41
C TYR A 683 -13.74 10.14 -8.69
N ASP A 684 -13.22 8.92 -8.72
CA ASP A 684 -12.70 8.37 -9.97
C ASP A 684 -13.87 7.90 -10.81
N TRP A 685 -14.17 8.67 -11.87
CA TRP A 685 -15.25 8.44 -12.83
C TRP A 685 -16.58 8.24 -12.13
N ASP A 686 -17.26 9.34 -11.82
CA ASP A 686 -18.49 9.32 -11.04
C ASP A 686 -19.52 8.38 -11.70
N SER A 687 -20.24 7.67 -10.83
CA SER A 687 -21.54 7.08 -11.13
C SER A 687 -22.43 8.08 -11.89
N LEU A 688 -23.54 7.61 -12.48
CA LEU A 688 -24.54 8.36 -13.26
C LEU A 688 -25.23 9.54 -12.50
N ASN A 689 -24.56 10.15 -11.53
CA ASN A 689 -24.93 11.33 -10.78
C ASN A 689 -25.06 12.53 -11.71
N ASP A 690 -26.26 13.06 -11.74
CA ASP A 690 -26.64 14.25 -12.48
C ASP A 690 -27.42 15.17 -11.51
N PRO A 691 -26.90 16.37 -11.17
CA PRO A 691 -25.66 16.96 -11.67
C PRO A 691 -24.38 16.40 -11.03
N VAL A 692 -23.27 16.47 -11.78
CA VAL A 692 -21.90 16.29 -11.27
C VAL A 692 -21.35 17.63 -10.74
N ALA A 693 -20.60 17.61 -9.63
CA ALA A 693 -20.14 18.84 -8.99
C ALA A 693 -18.74 18.77 -8.37
N CYS A 694 -18.03 19.90 -8.36
CA CYS A 694 -16.75 20.08 -7.66
C CYS A 694 -16.65 21.46 -7.01
N SER A 695 -15.79 21.63 -6.00
CA SER A 695 -15.60 22.91 -5.30
C SER A 695 -14.15 23.41 -5.37
N TYR A 696 -14.00 24.73 -5.40
CA TYR A 696 -12.70 25.42 -5.46
C TYR A 696 -12.64 26.59 -4.48
N THR A 697 -11.54 26.70 -3.73
CA THR A 697 -11.28 27.87 -2.88
C THR A 697 -10.58 28.97 -3.67
N THR A 698 -11.23 30.13 -3.77
CA THR A 698 -10.73 31.28 -4.55
C THR A 698 -9.40 31.85 -4.04
N GLN A 699 -8.58 32.34 -4.97
CA GLN A 699 -7.21 32.82 -4.73
C GLN A 699 -7.05 34.34 -4.93
N PRO A 700 -6.01 34.97 -4.36
CA PRO A 700 -5.79 36.42 -4.51
C PRO A 700 -5.56 36.91 -5.93
N SER A 701 -5.10 36.04 -6.84
CA SER A 701 -4.91 36.39 -8.26
C SER A 701 -6.20 36.54 -9.04
N GLU A 702 -7.35 36.22 -8.44
CA GLU A 702 -8.66 36.07 -9.10
C GLU A 702 -9.61 37.19 -8.67
N GLU A 703 -9.11 38.34 -8.22
CA GLU A 703 -9.96 39.50 -7.91
C GLU A 703 -10.74 39.98 -9.16
N GLY A 704 -12.07 40.10 -9.03
CA GLY A 704 -12.98 40.51 -10.10
C GLY A 704 -13.67 39.35 -10.82
N GLU A 705 -14.14 39.62 -12.04
CA GLU A 705 -14.86 38.65 -12.86
C GLU A 705 -13.91 37.56 -13.40
N ASN A 706 -14.20 36.31 -13.05
CA ASN A 706 -13.45 35.14 -13.51
C ASN A 706 -14.32 34.27 -14.43
N TYR A 707 -13.71 33.79 -15.52
CA TYR A 707 -14.31 32.83 -16.43
C TYR A 707 -13.93 31.42 -16.02
N TYR A 708 -14.87 30.50 -16.18
CA TYR A 708 -14.63 29.06 -16.09
C TYR A 708 -15.19 28.34 -17.32
N TYR A 709 -14.59 27.19 -17.65
CA TYR A 709 -15.01 26.31 -18.73
C TYR A 709 -15.18 24.91 -18.16
N ALA A 710 -16.42 24.43 -18.14
CA ALA A 710 -16.75 23.09 -17.68
C ALA A 710 -16.70 22.10 -18.85
N PHE A 711 -16.06 20.97 -18.63
CA PHE A 711 -16.03 19.80 -19.50
C PHE A 711 -16.50 18.59 -18.71
N VAL A 712 -17.25 17.73 -19.37
CA VAL A 712 -17.61 16.41 -18.85
C VAL A 712 -17.00 15.39 -19.80
N CYS A 713 -16.15 14.52 -19.28
CA CYS A 713 -15.52 13.46 -20.08
C CYS A 713 -16.02 12.10 -19.63
N ASP A 714 -16.04 11.14 -20.55
CA ASP A 714 -16.28 9.72 -20.28
C ASP A 714 -14.96 8.97 -20.02
N ASP A 715 -15.09 7.78 -19.44
CA ASP A 715 -14.00 6.87 -19.08
C ASP A 715 -13.24 6.29 -20.28
N GLN A 716 -13.78 6.48 -21.49
CA GLN A 716 -13.14 6.18 -22.76
C GLN A 716 -12.45 7.41 -23.39
N VAL A 717 -12.23 8.46 -22.59
CA VAL A 717 -11.40 9.63 -22.91
C VAL A 717 -12.00 10.55 -23.98
N SER A 718 -13.30 10.44 -24.24
CA SER A 718 -14.02 11.47 -25.00
C SER A 718 -14.59 12.54 -24.05
N CYS A 719 -14.62 13.78 -24.52
CA CYS A 719 -15.01 14.93 -23.70
C CYS A 719 -16.04 15.78 -24.43
N SER A 720 -16.99 16.30 -23.66
CA SER A 720 -17.98 17.25 -24.13
C SER A 720 -17.32 18.49 -24.74
N THR A 721 -18.06 19.22 -25.56
CA THR A 721 -17.73 20.63 -25.79
C THR A 721 -17.86 21.40 -24.48
N SER A 722 -17.07 22.45 -24.29
CA SER A 722 -17.11 23.23 -23.06
C SER A 722 -18.44 23.99 -22.91
N THR A 723 -18.86 24.17 -21.66
CA THR A 723 -19.85 25.19 -21.30
C THR A 723 -19.18 26.22 -20.39
N SER A 724 -19.24 27.48 -20.78
CA SER A 724 -18.60 28.58 -20.02
C SER A 724 -19.57 29.25 -19.06
N GLY A 725 -19.03 29.78 -17.97
CA GLY A 725 -19.75 30.65 -17.06
C GLY A 725 -18.80 31.63 -16.36
N ILE A 726 -19.37 32.43 -15.46
CA ILE A 726 -18.62 33.42 -14.68
C ILE A 726 -18.87 33.24 -13.18
N PHE A 727 -17.90 33.64 -12.38
CA PHE A 727 -18.08 33.95 -10.96
C PHE A 727 -17.24 35.18 -10.62
N ASP A 728 -17.75 36.02 -9.73
CA ASP A 728 -17.07 37.26 -9.33
C ASP A 728 -16.48 37.10 -7.93
N VAL A 729 -15.21 37.48 -7.77
CA VAL A 729 -14.53 37.52 -6.48
C VAL A 729 -14.40 38.98 -6.05
N THR A 730 -15.21 39.37 -5.09
CA THR A 730 -15.25 40.75 -4.59
C THR A 730 -14.01 41.11 -3.77
N ALA A 731 -13.57 42.37 -3.86
CA ALA A 731 -12.43 42.94 -3.12
C ALA A 731 -12.70 43.14 -1.61
N THR A 732 -13.63 42.39 -1.02
CA THR A 732 -13.95 42.47 0.41
C THR A 732 -12.94 41.66 1.21
N ILE A 733 -12.18 42.33 2.07
CA ILE A 733 -11.21 41.70 2.96
C ILE A 733 -11.68 41.83 4.42
N ILE A 734 -11.74 40.71 5.10
CA ILE A 734 -12.22 40.52 6.46
C ILE A 734 -11.03 40.18 7.36
N TRP A 735 -10.91 40.89 8.48
CA TRP A 735 -9.94 40.54 9.51
C TRP A 735 -10.36 39.25 10.22
N ASP A 736 -9.45 38.29 10.38
CA ASP A 736 -9.65 37.11 11.21
C ASP A 736 -8.74 37.09 12.46
N GLY A 737 -7.63 37.84 12.43
CA GLY A 737 -6.69 37.95 13.55
C GLY A 737 -5.99 36.64 13.93
N SER A 738 -5.92 35.69 13.00
CA SER A 738 -5.47 34.32 13.28
C SER A 738 -3.99 34.21 13.70
N ALA A 739 -3.13 35.17 13.31
CA ALA A 739 -1.69 35.12 13.56
C ALA A 739 -1.18 36.18 14.55
N SER A 740 -1.64 37.42 14.46
CA SER A 740 -1.13 38.53 15.28
C SER A 740 -2.09 39.73 15.30
N THR A 741 -1.74 40.77 16.07
CA THR A 741 -2.46 42.06 16.04
C THR A 741 -2.01 42.98 14.90
N ASP A 742 -0.98 42.62 14.12
CA ASP A 742 -0.39 43.54 13.13
C ASP A 742 -1.22 43.58 11.84
N TRP A 743 -1.77 44.75 11.50
CA TRP A 743 -2.51 44.99 10.25
C TRP A 743 -1.71 44.56 9.02
N GLY A 744 -0.38 44.71 9.05
CA GLY A 744 0.50 44.37 7.94
C GLY A 744 0.82 42.88 7.77
N THR A 745 0.36 42.02 8.68
CA THR A 745 0.53 40.57 8.56
C THR A 745 -0.57 40.00 7.68
N ALA A 746 -0.20 39.50 6.50
CA ALA A 746 -1.14 39.06 5.48
C ALA A 746 -2.06 37.92 5.95
N SER A 747 -1.56 37.01 6.78
CA SER A 747 -2.32 35.88 7.32
C SER A 747 -3.39 36.25 8.35
N ASN A 748 -3.50 37.52 8.76
CA ASN A 748 -4.61 37.98 9.63
C ASN A 748 -5.87 38.37 8.84
N TRP A 749 -5.83 38.23 7.52
CA TRP A 749 -6.87 38.61 6.60
C TRP A 749 -7.32 37.40 5.79
N ASN A 750 -8.62 37.28 5.53
CA ASN A 750 -9.11 36.27 4.58
C ASN A 750 -8.40 36.45 3.22
N GLY A 751 -7.99 35.34 2.61
CA GLY A 751 -7.20 35.36 1.39
C GLY A 751 -5.71 35.69 1.55
N ASN A 752 -5.18 35.78 2.78
CA ASN A 752 -3.75 36.00 3.05
C ASN A 752 -3.19 37.27 2.36
N LEU A 753 -3.97 38.35 2.33
CA LEU A 753 -3.61 39.61 1.65
C LEU A 753 -3.86 40.82 2.55
N VAL A 754 -2.87 41.71 2.66
CA VAL A 754 -3.01 42.98 3.39
C VAL A 754 -3.87 43.95 2.56
N PRO A 755 -4.90 44.60 3.15
CA PRO A 755 -5.76 45.53 2.43
C PRO A 755 -5.01 46.69 1.77
N THR A 756 -5.48 47.04 0.57
CA THR A 756 -4.98 48.14 -0.28
C THR A 756 -6.13 49.08 -0.67
N ALA A 757 -5.85 50.11 -1.47
CA ALA A 757 -6.81 51.15 -1.84
C ALA A 757 -8.09 50.66 -2.55
N ASN A 758 -8.07 49.46 -3.14
CA ASN A 758 -9.22 48.87 -3.84
C ASN A 758 -10.11 48.03 -2.92
N HIS A 759 -9.65 47.73 -1.71
CA HIS A 759 -10.31 46.75 -0.85
C HIS A 759 -11.34 47.37 0.09
N ASP A 760 -12.47 46.68 0.23
CA ASP A 760 -13.49 46.95 1.22
C ASP A 760 -13.19 46.16 2.50
N VAL A 761 -12.89 46.86 3.59
CA VAL A 761 -12.42 46.22 4.82
C VAL A 761 -13.56 45.99 5.81
N ILE A 762 -13.67 44.76 6.32
CA ILE A 762 -14.60 44.41 7.39
C ILE A 762 -13.81 43.90 8.60
N ILE A 763 -14.09 44.48 9.78
CA ILE A 763 -13.57 44.01 11.07
C ILE A 763 -14.79 43.83 11.97
N ASN A 764 -15.27 42.58 12.11
CA ASN A 764 -16.55 42.30 12.76
C ASN A 764 -16.53 40.97 13.55
N GLY A 765 -15.73 40.92 14.59
CA GLY A 765 -15.58 39.79 15.51
C GLY A 765 -14.88 40.21 16.80
N ASP A 766 -15.12 39.47 17.88
CA ASP A 766 -14.47 39.67 19.18
C ASP A 766 -13.09 39.01 19.18
N TYR A 767 -12.18 39.58 18.37
CA TYR A 767 -10.85 39.01 18.12
C TYR A 767 -9.93 39.25 19.32
N SER A 768 -9.35 38.18 19.87
CA SER A 768 -8.26 38.27 20.86
C SER A 768 -7.05 39.04 20.31
N SER A 769 -6.83 38.95 18.99
CA SER A 769 -5.84 39.70 18.22
C SER A 769 -6.51 40.81 17.40
N ALA A 770 -7.10 41.80 18.07
CA ALA A 770 -7.70 42.95 17.38
C ALA A 770 -6.64 43.75 16.57
N PRO A 771 -6.98 44.28 15.37
CA PRO A 771 -6.01 44.87 14.47
C PRO A 771 -5.40 46.17 15.00
N THR A 772 -4.09 46.28 14.82
CA THR A 772 -3.28 47.48 15.04
C THR A 772 -2.66 47.93 13.73
N LEU A 773 -3.10 49.07 13.19
CA LEU A 773 -2.52 49.70 12.02
C LEU A 773 -1.41 50.66 12.43
N ASN A 774 -0.16 50.27 12.15
CA ASN A 774 1.02 51.07 12.44
C ASN A 774 1.41 51.97 11.25
N LEU A 775 1.14 53.27 11.36
CA LEU A 775 1.39 54.26 10.32
C LEU A 775 2.84 54.76 10.29
N ASN A 776 3.78 54.11 11.01
CA ASN A 776 5.18 54.57 11.06
C ASN A 776 5.81 54.63 9.65
N SER A 777 5.45 53.68 8.78
CA SER A 777 5.94 53.57 7.41
C SER A 777 5.24 54.51 6.39
N GLY A 778 4.16 55.19 6.78
CA GLY A 778 3.39 56.06 5.90
C GLY A 778 1.88 55.96 6.13
N SER A 779 1.10 56.62 5.27
CA SER A 779 -0.36 56.45 5.25
C SER A 779 -0.77 55.10 4.68
N ALA A 780 -1.88 54.55 5.16
CA ALA A 780 -2.54 53.39 4.57
C ALA A 780 -3.85 53.82 3.90
N THR A 781 -4.14 53.27 2.72
CA THR A 781 -5.32 53.62 1.94
C THR A 781 -6.15 52.37 1.69
N ILE A 782 -7.47 52.47 1.89
CA ILE A 782 -8.48 51.44 1.62
C ILE A 782 -9.71 52.04 0.93
N ASN A 783 -10.55 51.20 0.30
CA ASN A 783 -11.77 51.65 -0.35
C ASN A 783 -12.83 51.97 0.71
N SER A 784 -13.32 50.99 1.45
CA SER A 784 -14.27 51.21 2.55
C SER A 784 -13.83 50.53 3.85
N LEU A 785 -14.46 50.89 4.97
CA LEU A 785 -14.24 50.28 6.28
C LEU A 785 -15.56 50.12 7.03
N SER A 786 -15.88 48.90 7.41
CA SER A 786 -16.96 48.55 8.34
C SER A 786 -16.37 47.94 9.61
N LEU A 787 -16.58 48.59 10.75
CA LEU A 787 -16.02 48.19 12.04
C LEU A 787 -17.13 47.90 13.06
N GLY A 788 -17.24 46.65 13.50
CA GLY A 788 -18.12 46.22 14.59
C GLY A 788 -19.61 46.44 14.34
N SER A 789 -20.10 46.05 13.16
CA SER A 789 -21.51 46.17 12.80
C SER A 789 -22.42 45.29 13.66
N THR A 790 -21.98 44.07 14.01
CA THR A 790 -22.76 43.12 14.83
C THR A 790 -22.00 42.56 16.03
N SER A 791 -20.66 42.57 15.98
CA SER A 791 -19.79 41.98 17.00
C SER A 791 -18.88 43.05 17.60
N ALA A 792 -18.48 42.88 18.87
CA ALA A 792 -17.52 43.78 19.51
C ALA A 792 -16.21 43.77 18.71
N SER A 793 -15.74 44.92 18.24
CA SER A 793 -14.54 44.97 17.39
C SER A 793 -13.75 46.25 17.61
N THR A 794 -12.43 46.14 17.70
CA THR A 794 -11.55 47.29 17.94
C THR A 794 -10.54 47.44 16.81
N LEU A 795 -10.38 48.66 16.27
CA LEU A 795 -9.25 49.02 15.42
C LEU A 795 -8.36 50.01 16.15
N THR A 796 -7.07 49.68 16.29
CA THR A 796 -6.08 50.54 16.94
C THR A 796 -5.15 51.18 15.92
N LEU A 797 -5.08 52.52 15.88
CA LEU A 797 -4.09 53.25 15.09
C LEU A 797 -2.82 53.53 15.91
N SER A 798 -1.65 53.42 15.29
CA SER A 798 -0.36 53.76 15.91
C SER A 798 0.45 54.69 15.02
N ASN A 799 1.23 55.60 15.62
CA ASN A 799 2.18 56.46 14.90
C ASN A 799 1.55 57.41 13.86
N GLY A 800 0.26 57.72 14.01
CA GLY A 800 -0.44 58.70 13.18
C GLY A 800 0.04 60.13 13.41
N SER A 801 0.09 60.93 12.36
CA SER A 801 0.51 62.35 12.37
C SER A 801 -0.11 63.08 11.17
N THR A 802 0.02 64.41 11.06
CA THR A 802 -0.58 65.20 9.96
C THR A 802 -0.26 64.69 8.55
N THR A 803 0.85 63.97 8.37
CA THR A 803 1.28 63.37 7.09
C THR A 803 1.15 61.83 7.03
N LYS A 804 0.67 61.18 8.10
CA LYS A 804 0.54 59.71 8.22
C LYS A 804 -0.87 59.38 8.70
N LYS A 805 -1.73 58.91 7.78
CA LYS A 805 -3.17 58.75 7.98
C LYS A 805 -3.66 57.35 7.61
N LEU A 806 -4.79 56.94 8.17
CA LEU A 806 -5.67 55.98 7.50
C LEU A 806 -6.59 56.75 6.55
N ILE A 807 -6.54 56.43 5.26
CA ILE A 807 -7.30 57.06 4.19
C ILE A 807 -8.37 56.05 3.72
N VAL A 808 -9.64 56.42 3.83
CA VAL A 808 -10.79 55.62 3.39
C VAL A 808 -11.49 56.37 2.25
N SER A 809 -11.33 55.85 1.04
CA SER A 809 -11.73 56.55 -0.21
C SER A 809 -13.23 56.48 -0.50
N GLY A 810 -13.94 55.57 0.16
CA GLY A 810 -15.37 55.34 0.12
C GLY A 810 -15.98 55.41 1.53
N GLY A 811 -16.92 54.51 1.82
CA GLY A 811 -17.69 54.47 3.07
C GLY A 811 -16.87 54.09 4.30
N MET A 812 -16.90 54.90 5.37
CA MET A 812 -16.43 54.47 6.70
C MET A 812 -17.59 54.41 7.70
N ILE A 813 -17.81 53.24 8.30
CA ILE A 813 -18.84 52.97 9.30
C ILE A 813 -18.20 52.38 10.55
N ILE A 814 -18.41 53.04 11.69
CA ILE A 814 -18.19 52.47 13.03
C ILE A 814 -19.58 52.05 13.52
N GLY A 815 -19.85 50.75 13.46
CA GLY A 815 -21.12 50.14 13.86
C GLY A 815 -21.34 50.19 15.37
N ALA A 816 -22.53 49.77 15.81
CA ALA A 816 -22.95 49.87 17.21
C ALA A 816 -22.02 49.18 18.24
N ASN A 817 -21.13 48.28 17.80
CA ASN A 817 -20.18 47.55 18.65
C ASN A 817 -18.71 47.84 18.30
N GLY A 818 -18.46 48.80 17.41
CA GLY A 818 -17.13 49.18 16.93
C GLY A 818 -16.44 50.21 17.81
N VAL A 819 -15.14 50.02 18.05
CA VAL A 819 -14.28 50.98 18.76
C VAL A 819 -13.06 51.31 17.90
N LEU A 820 -12.93 52.57 17.48
CA LEU A 820 -11.70 53.09 16.89
C LEU A 820 -10.88 53.80 17.96
N THR A 821 -9.62 53.40 18.11
CA THR A 821 -8.73 53.95 19.15
C THR A 821 -7.30 54.15 18.62
N HIS A 822 -6.40 54.67 19.45
CA HIS A 822 -4.97 54.62 19.19
C HIS A 822 -4.20 53.94 20.32
N THR A 823 -2.94 53.60 20.05
CA THR A 823 -2.02 53.09 21.09
C THR A 823 -1.74 54.16 22.13
N THR A 824 -1.68 53.79 23.40
CA THR A 824 -1.45 54.73 24.51
C THR A 824 -0.12 55.48 24.34
N ASN A 825 -0.16 56.80 24.43
CA ASN A 825 1.04 57.63 24.49
C ASN A 825 1.70 57.49 25.87
N THR A 826 3.04 57.48 25.92
CA THR A 826 3.79 57.31 27.17
C THR A 826 4.46 58.60 27.62
N THR A 827 5.48 59.05 26.89
CA THR A 827 6.32 60.21 27.25
C THR A 827 6.24 61.35 26.25
N ALA A 828 5.65 61.11 25.07
CA ALA A 828 5.44 62.08 24.01
C ALA A 828 4.16 61.73 23.21
N GLN A 829 3.60 62.71 22.50
CA GLN A 829 2.46 62.51 21.60
C GLN A 829 2.94 61.88 20.28
N THR A 830 3.13 60.56 20.28
CA THR A 830 3.59 59.77 19.13
C THR A 830 2.45 59.04 18.42
N HIS A 831 1.33 58.79 19.11
CA HIS A 831 0.16 58.10 18.57
C HIS A 831 -1.04 59.04 18.58
N VAL A 832 -1.61 59.29 17.40
CA VAL A 832 -2.83 60.06 17.19
C VAL A 832 -3.70 59.32 16.20
N ILE A 833 -5.02 59.36 16.39
CA ILE A 833 -5.96 58.96 15.35
C ILE A 833 -5.96 60.06 14.29
N ASN A 834 -5.31 59.81 13.16
CA ASN A 834 -5.40 60.69 12.00
C ASN A 834 -6.06 59.97 10.83
N LEU A 835 -7.23 60.47 10.44
CA LEU A 835 -8.15 59.83 9.50
C LEU A 835 -8.48 60.79 8.37
N GLU A 836 -8.59 60.26 7.17
CA GLU A 836 -9.17 60.93 6.02
C GLU A 836 -10.23 60.01 5.44
N ALA A 837 -11.51 60.36 5.56
CA ALA A 837 -12.61 59.55 5.06
C ALA A 837 -13.57 60.43 4.25
N VAL A 838 -14.07 59.91 3.12
CA VAL A 838 -15.06 60.63 2.29
C VAL A 838 -16.36 60.85 3.06
N ASN A 839 -16.79 59.87 3.84
CA ASN A 839 -17.87 59.94 4.80
C ASN A 839 -17.57 59.04 6.01
N LEU A 840 -17.91 59.52 7.22
CA LEU A 840 -17.80 58.76 8.45
C LEU A 840 -19.16 58.71 9.14
N THR A 841 -19.69 57.51 9.30
CA THR A 841 -20.89 57.23 10.10
C THR A 841 -20.47 56.54 11.40
N ILE A 842 -20.93 57.07 12.54
CA ILE A 842 -20.82 56.39 13.83
C ILE A 842 -22.24 56.06 14.27
N GLU A 843 -22.57 54.78 14.32
CA GLU A 843 -23.88 54.32 14.74
C GLU A 843 -24.05 54.41 16.25
N SER A 844 -25.29 54.42 16.71
CA SER A 844 -25.60 54.46 18.15
C SER A 844 -24.99 53.24 18.86
N GLY A 845 -23.97 53.48 19.69
CA GLY A 845 -23.20 52.45 20.41
C GLY A 845 -21.74 52.36 19.97
N GLY A 846 -21.45 52.73 18.72
CA GLY A 846 -20.10 52.83 18.20
C GLY A 846 -19.34 54.02 18.79
N SER A 847 -18.02 53.93 18.87
CA SER A 847 -17.21 55.00 19.45
C SER A 847 -15.83 55.19 18.82
N ILE A 848 -15.37 56.44 18.81
CA ILE A 848 -13.94 56.76 18.72
C ILE A 848 -13.50 57.04 20.16
N ASN A 849 -12.72 56.14 20.75
CA ASN A 849 -12.36 56.21 22.16
C ASN A 849 -10.84 56.35 22.35
N VAL A 850 -10.44 57.46 22.98
CA VAL A 850 -9.04 57.84 23.27
C VAL A 850 -8.83 58.15 24.75
N GLU A 851 -9.79 57.78 25.61
CA GLU A 851 -9.75 58.07 27.03
C GLU A 851 -8.50 57.47 27.72
N ALA A 852 -7.81 58.28 28.51
CA ALA A 852 -6.57 57.93 29.21
C ALA A 852 -5.40 57.50 28.29
N LYS A 853 -5.43 57.88 27.00
CA LYS A 853 -4.38 57.52 26.03
C LYS A 853 -3.50 58.68 25.57
N GLY A 854 -3.76 59.92 26.00
CA GLY A 854 -2.87 61.05 25.74
C GLY A 854 -1.56 61.00 26.52
N TYR A 855 -0.58 61.84 26.14
CA TYR A 855 0.75 61.83 26.77
C TYR A 855 0.77 62.43 28.18
N LYS A 856 -0.31 63.12 28.59
CA LYS A 856 -0.58 63.51 29.99
C LYS A 856 -1.79 62.75 30.49
N SER A 857 -1.78 62.38 31.77
CA SER A 857 -2.85 61.60 32.43
C SER A 857 -4.25 62.24 32.46
N ILE A 858 -4.40 63.47 31.96
CA ILE A 858 -5.66 64.22 31.86
C ILE A 858 -6.02 64.59 30.41
N GLU A 859 -5.19 64.21 29.44
CA GLU A 859 -5.40 64.47 28.02
C GLU A 859 -5.84 63.17 27.34
N GLY A 860 -6.97 63.23 26.65
CA GLY A 860 -7.55 62.19 25.80
C GLY A 860 -7.97 62.84 24.49
#